data_AF-A0A7W1IMV9-F1
#
_entry.id   AF-A0A7W1IMV9-F1
#
_cell.length_a   1.000
_cell.length_b   1.000
_cell.length_c   1.000
_cell.angle_alpha   90.00
_cell.angle_beta   90.00
_cell.angle_gamma   90.00
#
_symmetry.space_group_name_H-M   'P 1'
#
loop_
_entity.id
_entity.type
_entity.pdbx_description
1 polymer ?
#
loop_
_entity_poly.entity_id
_entity_poly.type
_entity_poly.pdbx_seq_one_letter_code
_entity_poly.pdbx_strand_id
1 'polypeptide(L)'
;MNKSALLFKWLFKERAIIYKIYFLAILQGLMYLAIPLGIQGIITYIMAGSFSASLILLSVVTIIVTAFIGFFQLWQMRINETLHQKIFGDMVSRVNNFLERNNPSSETLFSLNKFFEVITLQKGISKILLDFSFSIISIVFGLLLLPIYSSWFLVFTILLGGAFYFIIRYYGKKGIETNIETSNKKYELIDYLQQSAIEKQKPNITAGTEINLQNFFINRNKHYQVLESQFKGIIIFKILFVGLLLFFGAFLVQKGELNIGQFVASEIIIFLVINSVEKLVGSLNTWYDIVTALYKIEGIFGNQTDFSMLSEKTNSLVSTKNIYSKPYSKIVKYALFTLFFTGFVILLMPWTQGIESNGKVTTLNPENRPQIITSRIAGRVEKWYIHEGDFVRSNDTIAFISEIKEEYVDPQLISRSESIIKAKETTIKSYEDKINAVDSQIDALGKSLLLKMEQGRNKIIQVKIKIATDSIEANASTSNFKVAEEQLKRYEELMSKGVISKTDLENRRVKVQDALAKKTSADNKYISAKNELLNAEIELNSILQDYQEKLMKTESDKFTALSLLYEGEGSLTKLQNQLANYSMRQGFYYVLAPQDGYIAKTNVQGIGEIVKEGAALCNIVPNHEEQAVELYIAPVDLPLIQKGQKVQLQFDGWPAFVFSGWPGVSYGTYTAEIVAYDKVLSDNGKFRILAKNVGQKWPDAIQVGGGVKGFALLKNVPLFYELWRTVNGFPPEFYATNTISKKNENAK
;
A
#
# COMPACT_ATOMS: atom_id res chain seq x y z
N MET A 1 15.99 32.58 56.85
CA MET A 1 15.70 31.18 56.47
C MET A 1 14.87 31.19 55.19
N ASN A 2 15.18 30.35 54.18
CA ASN A 2 14.34 30.28 52.99
C ASN A 2 12.97 29.70 53.39
N LYS A 3 11.93 30.54 53.42
CA LYS A 3 10.63 30.25 54.05
C LYS A 3 9.97 29.00 53.45
N SER A 4 10.17 28.76 52.16
CA SER A 4 9.68 27.56 51.45
C SER A 4 10.45 26.27 51.79
N ALA A 5 11.71 26.35 52.23
CA ALA A 5 12.53 25.17 52.54
C ALA A 5 12.09 24.46 53.83
N LEU A 6 11.38 25.17 54.73
CA LEU A 6 10.82 24.62 55.97
C LEU A 6 9.87 23.45 55.70
N LEU A 7 8.97 23.62 54.72
CA LEU A 7 7.99 22.61 54.35
C LEU A 7 8.66 21.33 53.83
N PHE A 8 9.64 21.46 52.93
CA PHE A 8 10.35 20.30 52.38
C PHE A 8 11.13 19.52 53.45
N LYS A 9 11.78 20.22 54.39
CA LYS A 9 12.49 19.57 55.50
C LYS A 9 11.52 18.81 56.42
N TRP A 10 10.36 19.41 56.71
CA TRP A 10 9.35 18.75 57.54
C TRP A 10 8.73 17.53 56.84
N LEU A 11 8.41 17.64 55.55
CA LEU A 11 7.92 16.51 54.73
C LEU A 11 8.93 15.36 54.71
N PHE A 12 10.23 15.64 54.64
CA PHE A 12 11.26 14.59 54.65
C PHE A 12 11.31 13.83 55.98
N LYS A 13 11.09 14.51 57.11
CA LYS A 13 11.01 13.89 58.44
C LYS A 13 9.85 12.90 58.52
N GLU A 14 8.68 13.27 58.00
CA GLU A 14 7.47 12.44 58.04
C GLU A 14 7.31 11.48 56.83
N ARG A 15 8.41 11.22 56.11
CA ARG A 15 8.42 10.45 54.85
C ARG A 15 7.71 9.10 54.93
N ALA A 16 7.74 8.41 56.06
CA ALA A 16 7.14 7.07 56.19
C ALA A 16 5.61 7.09 56.12
N ILE A 17 4.96 8.13 56.65
CA ILE A 17 3.49 8.29 56.59
C ILE A 17 3.11 8.87 55.23
N ILE A 18 3.88 9.87 54.78
CA ILE A 18 3.68 10.55 53.50
C ILE A 18 3.79 9.55 52.35
N TYR A 19 4.80 8.68 52.34
CA TYR A 19 4.97 7.64 51.33
C TYR A 19 3.75 6.73 51.21
N LYS A 20 3.12 6.33 52.32
CA LYS A 20 1.91 5.49 52.31
C LYS A 20 0.73 6.20 51.67
N ILE A 21 0.56 7.49 51.95
CA ILE A 21 -0.50 8.31 51.35
C ILE A 21 -0.27 8.48 49.84
N TYR A 22 0.95 8.82 49.43
CA TYR A 22 1.29 8.96 48.01
C TYR A 22 1.19 7.64 47.25
N PHE A 23 1.61 6.52 47.85
CA PHE A 23 1.48 5.19 47.23
C PHE A 23 0.01 4.85 46.94
N LEU A 24 -0.89 5.11 47.89
CA LEU A 24 -2.32 4.92 47.69
C LEU A 24 -2.89 5.89 46.65
N ALA A 25 -2.44 7.15 46.65
CA ALA A 25 -2.86 8.14 45.65
C ALA A 25 -2.41 7.76 44.23
N ILE A 26 -1.22 7.16 44.06
CA ILE A 26 -0.72 6.67 42.77
C ILE A 26 -1.60 5.53 42.27
N LEU A 27 -1.91 4.58 43.14
CA LEU A 27 -2.75 3.44 42.79
C LEU A 27 -4.16 3.93 42.40
N GLN A 28 -4.74 4.83 43.18
CA GLN A 28 -6.03 5.46 42.87
C GLN A 28 -6.01 6.21 41.54
N GLY A 29 -4.98 7.03 41.29
CA GLY A 29 -4.83 7.80 40.07
C GLY A 29 -4.69 6.93 38.83
N LEU A 30 -3.90 5.86 38.89
CA LEU A 30 -3.76 4.88 37.80
C LEU A 30 -5.10 4.19 37.50
N MET A 31 -5.85 3.79 38.53
CA MET A 31 -7.16 3.17 38.37
C MET A 31 -8.20 4.13 37.79
N TYR A 32 -8.11 5.43 38.10
CA TYR A 32 -9.01 6.44 37.52
C TYR A 32 -8.92 6.52 35.99
N LEU A 33 -7.77 6.17 35.41
CA LEU A 33 -7.57 6.13 33.96
C LEU A 33 -8.29 4.99 33.26
N ALA A 34 -8.55 3.90 33.99
CA ALA A 34 -9.27 2.76 33.44
C ALA A 34 -10.75 3.07 33.18
N ILE A 35 -11.30 4.13 33.78
CA ILE A 35 -12.68 4.59 33.54
C ILE A 35 -12.84 5.12 32.10
N PRO A 36 -12.08 6.13 31.63
CA PRO A 36 -12.14 6.58 30.23
C PRO A 36 -11.94 5.44 29.21
N LEU A 37 -10.97 4.56 29.48
CA LEU A 37 -10.66 3.41 28.61
C LEU A 37 -11.81 2.39 28.58
N GLY A 38 -12.45 2.12 29.73
CA GLY A 38 -13.63 1.27 29.81
C GLY A 38 -14.80 1.84 29.02
N ILE A 39 -15.07 3.14 29.18
CA ILE A 39 -16.13 3.86 28.46
C ILE A 39 -15.87 3.85 26.95
N GLN A 40 -14.62 4.06 26.52
CA GLN A 40 -14.21 3.93 25.12
C GLN A 40 -14.62 2.58 24.55
N GLY A 41 -14.19 1.50 25.21
CA GLY A 41 -14.46 0.15 24.76
C GLY A 41 -15.96 -0.11 24.65
N ILE A 42 -16.74 0.30 25.65
CA ILE A 42 -18.20 0.19 25.64
C ILE A 42 -18.80 0.89 24.42
N ILE A 43 -18.41 2.13 24.13
CA ILE A 43 -18.92 2.89 22.96
C ILE A 43 -18.53 2.21 21.65
N THR A 44 -17.28 1.76 21.51
CA THR A 44 -16.81 1.09 20.30
C THR A 44 -17.60 -0.21 20.03
N TYR A 45 -17.87 -1.03 21.05
CA TYR A 45 -18.67 -2.25 20.87
C TYR A 45 -20.14 -1.98 20.60
N ILE A 46 -20.71 -0.93 21.19
CA ILE A 46 -22.09 -0.50 20.89
C ILE A 46 -22.21 -0.11 19.41
N MET A 47 -21.23 0.63 18.88
CA MET A 47 -21.20 1.02 17.46
C MET A 47 -21.11 -0.19 16.51
N ALA A 48 -20.53 -1.31 16.95
CA ALA A 48 -20.43 -2.54 16.18
C ALA A 48 -21.75 -3.36 16.10
N GLY A 49 -22.85 -2.88 16.71
CA GLY A 49 -24.20 -3.40 16.47
C GLY A 49 -24.51 -4.77 17.08
N SER A 50 -23.72 -5.26 18.04
CA SER A 50 -24.03 -6.52 18.75
C SER A 50 -23.79 -6.39 20.25
N PHE A 51 -24.71 -6.94 21.05
CA PHE A 51 -24.56 -7.03 22.51
C PHE A 51 -23.59 -8.19 22.80
N SER A 52 -22.29 -7.88 22.79
CA SER A 52 -21.23 -8.87 22.94
C SER A 52 -20.90 -9.14 24.42
N ALA A 53 -20.36 -10.33 24.71
CA ALA A 53 -19.85 -10.64 26.04
C ALA A 53 -18.76 -9.65 26.50
N SER A 54 -18.01 -9.05 25.56
CA SER A 54 -17.01 -8.01 25.82
C SER A 54 -17.61 -6.75 26.45
N LEU A 55 -18.83 -6.36 26.07
CA LEU A 55 -19.50 -5.17 26.63
C LEU A 55 -19.84 -5.37 28.11
N ILE A 56 -20.42 -6.53 28.43
CA ILE A 56 -20.75 -6.91 29.81
C ILE A 56 -19.47 -6.98 30.64
N LEU A 57 -18.43 -7.62 30.10
CA LEU A 57 -17.13 -7.72 30.73
C LEU A 57 -16.56 -6.33 31.07
N LEU A 58 -16.46 -5.43 30.07
CA LEU A 58 -15.93 -4.09 30.25
C LEU A 58 -16.71 -3.30 31.31
N SER A 59 -18.04 -3.39 31.28
CA SER A 59 -18.90 -2.71 32.25
C SER A 59 -18.63 -3.21 33.69
N VAL A 60 -18.54 -4.53 33.88
CA VAL A 60 -18.23 -5.14 35.18
C VAL A 60 -16.82 -4.75 35.65
N VAL A 61 -15.83 -4.75 34.76
CA VAL A 61 -14.46 -4.32 35.06
C VAL A 61 -14.43 -2.87 35.51
N THR A 62 -15.11 -1.96 34.80
CA THR A 62 -15.17 -0.54 35.18
C THR A 62 -15.80 -0.37 36.55
N ILE A 63 -16.89 -1.09 36.87
CA ILE A 63 -17.53 -1.05 38.20
C ILE A 63 -16.56 -1.53 39.30
N ILE A 64 -15.86 -2.64 39.07
CA ILE A 64 -14.87 -3.18 40.02
C ILE A 64 -13.75 -2.17 40.26
N VAL A 65 -13.23 -1.55 39.20
CA VAL A 65 -12.21 -0.50 39.29
C VAL A 65 -12.70 0.67 40.15
N THR A 66 -13.93 1.14 39.93
CA THR A 66 -14.52 2.23 40.72
C THR A 66 -14.67 1.85 42.21
N ALA A 67 -15.03 0.60 42.52
CA ALA A 67 -15.12 0.13 43.90
C ALA A 67 -13.75 0.15 44.61
N PHE A 68 -12.68 -0.29 43.94
CA PHE A 68 -11.32 -0.26 44.48
C PHE A 68 -10.80 1.17 44.69
N ILE A 69 -11.11 2.10 43.79
CA ILE A 69 -10.80 3.53 43.96
C ILE A 69 -11.38 4.05 45.27
N GLY A 70 -12.68 3.82 45.53
CA GLY A 70 -13.34 4.26 46.77
C GLY A 70 -12.75 3.60 48.02
N PHE A 71 -12.34 2.34 47.91
CA PHE A 71 -11.72 1.62 49.00
C PHE A 71 -10.32 2.14 49.37
N PHE A 72 -9.48 2.47 48.40
CA PHE A 72 -8.18 3.12 48.66
C PHE A 72 -8.35 4.53 49.25
N GLN A 73 -9.37 5.27 48.80
CA GLN A 73 -9.69 6.59 49.34
C GLN A 73 -10.07 6.53 50.83
N LEU A 74 -10.87 5.54 51.25
CA LEU A 74 -11.23 5.34 52.66
C LEU A 74 -9.99 5.12 53.55
N TRP A 75 -8.97 4.43 53.05
CA TRP A 75 -7.74 4.25 53.80
C TRP A 75 -6.86 5.49 53.84
N GLN A 76 -6.75 6.20 52.72
CA GLN A 76 -6.02 7.45 52.66
C GLN A 76 -6.56 8.42 53.73
N MET A 77 -7.88 8.51 53.89
CA MET A 77 -8.54 9.30 54.92
C MET A 77 -8.19 8.85 56.35
N ARG A 78 -8.09 7.53 56.62
CA ARG A 78 -7.70 7.01 57.94
C ARG A 78 -6.25 7.34 58.32
N ILE A 79 -5.34 7.23 57.36
CA ILE A 79 -3.92 7.57 57.57
C ILE A 79 -3.79 9.07 57.82
N ASN A 80 -4.58 9.85 57.08
CA ASN A 80 -4.64 11.30 57.26
C ASN A 80 -5.10 11.70 58.67
N GLU A 81 -6.12 11.04 59.23
CA GLU A 81 -6.55 11.26 60.62
C GLU A 81 -5.45 10.93 61.64
N THR A 82 -4.69 9.86 61.40
CA THR A 82 -3.53 9.52 62.24
C THR A 82 -2.47 10.62 62.21
N LEU A 83 -2.19 11.16 61.01
CA LEU A 83 -1.24 12.25 60.82
C LEU A 83 -1.70 13.53 61.54
N HIS A 84 -3.00 13.85 61.47
CA HIS A 84 -3.60 14.96 62.21
C HIS A 84 -3.29 14.86 63.70
N GLN A 85 -3.64 13.75 64.33
CA GLN A 85 -3.45 13.54 65.77
C GLN A 85 -1.97 13.55 66.17
N LYS A 86 -1.10 12.97 65.32
CA LYS A 86 0.35 12.97 65.54
C LYS A 86 0.94 14.38 65.53
N ILE A 87 0.60 15.21 64.54
CA ILE A 87 1.09 16.59 64.45
C ILE A 87 0.72 17.39 65.70
N PHE A 88 -0.53 17.25 66.16
CA PHE A 88 -0.99 17.95 67.37
C PHE A 88 -0.25 17.47 68.61
N GLY A 89 -0.19 16.15 68.83
CA GLY A 89 0.43 15.56 70.02
C GLY A 89 1.94 15.86 70.11
N ASP A 90 2.67 15.79 69.00
CA ASP A 90 4.09 16.13 68.96
C ASP A 90 4.30 17.63 69.25
N MET A 91 3.46 18.50 68.69
CA MET A 91 3.58 19.93 68.93
C MET A 91 3.25 20.31 70.38
N VAL A 92 2.20 19.75 70.97
CA VAL A 92 1.88 19.96 72.41
C VAL A 92 3.04 19.51 73.29
N SER A 93 3.64 18.35 72.98
CA SER A 93 4.80 17.84 73.73
C SER A 93 6.01 18.79 73.63
N ARG A 94 6.27 19.35 72.44
CA ARG A 94 7.35 20.33 72.22
C ARG A 94 7.12 21.62 72.98
N VAL A 95 5.90 22.15 72.94
CA VAL A 95 5.51 23.36 73.68
C VAL A 95 5.63 23.13 75.18
N ASN A 96 5.19 21.98 75.70
CA ASN A 96 5.36 21.62 77.10
C ASN A 96 6.84 21.66 77.53
N ASN A 97 7.70 20.96 76.79
CA ASN A 97 9.13 20.92 77.08
C ASN A 97 9.80 22.30 76.99
N PHE A 98 9.31 23.17 76.10
CA PHE A 98 9.78 24.55 75.96
C PHE A 98 9.36 25.42 77.16
N LEU A 99 8.15 25.23 77.69
CA LEU A 99 7.65 25.95 78.87
C LEU A 99 8.28 25.47 80.17
N GLU A 100 8.57 24.17 80.30
CA GLU A 100 9.27 23.63 81.47
C GLU A 100 10.70 24.18 81.60
N ARG A 101 11.31 24.63 80.50
CA ARG A 101 12.71 25.11 80.45
C ARG A 101 12.85 26.63 80.42
N ASN A 102 11.80 27.38 80.11
CA ASN A 102 11.85 28.84 79.97
C ASN A 102 10.84 29.51 80.90
N ASN A 103 11.20 30.69 81.43
CA ASN A 103 10.29 31.45 82.30
C ASN A 103 9.15 32.10 81.47
N PRO A 104 7.91 32.10 81.97
CA PRO A 104 6.79 32.74 81.30
C PRO A 104 6.93 34.28 81.30
N SER A 105 6.70 34.89 80.14
CA SER A 105 6.76 36.32 79.83
C SER A 105 5.65 36.72 78.84
N SER A 106 5.41 38.02 78.66
CA SER A 106 4.47 38.53 77.64
C SER A 106 4.87 38.12 76.22
N GLU A 107 6.17 38.03 75.93
CA GLU A 107 6.70 37.56 74.64
C GLU A 107 6.47 36.06 74.43
N THR A 108 6.50 35.25 75.49
CA THR A 108 6.16 33.83 75.41
C THR A 108 4.66 33.66 75.17
N LEU A 109 3.81 34.47 75.81
CA LEU A 109 2.36 34.47 75.54
C LEU A 109 2.05 34.81 74.07
N PHE A 110 2.65 35.89 73.54
CA PHE A 110 2.53 36.27 72.14
C PHE A 110 2.96 35.14 71.20
N SER A 111 4.07 34.48 71.52
CA SER A 111 4.58 33.36 70.74
C SER A 111 3.67 32.14 70.82
N LEU A 112 3.12 31.81 71.99
CA LEU A 112 2.17 30.70 72.16
C LEU A 112 0.87 30.88 71.37
N ASN A 113 0.39 32.11 71.13
CA ASN A 113 -0.77 32.33 70.25
C ASN A 113 -0.57 31.74 68.85
N LYS A 114 0.68 31.62 68.38
CA LYS A 114 1.00 30.99 67.09
C LYS A 114 0.74 29.48 67.09
N PHE A 115 0.53 28.84 68.25
CA PHE A 115 0.13 27.44 68.36
C PHE A 115 -1.19 27.15 67.64
N PHE A 116 -2.10 28.13 67.53
CA PHE A 116 -3.33 27.96 66.75
C PHE A 116 -3.07 27.68 65.26
N GLU A 117 -1.89 28.01 64.72
CA GLU A 117 -1.52 27.63 63.35
C GLU A 117 -1.32 26.12 63.17
N VAL A 118 -1.24 25.34 64.26
CA VAL A 118 -1.22 23.85 64.16
C VAL A 118 -2.47 23.35 63.47
N ILE A 119 -3.63 23.98 63.69
CA ILE A 119 -4.90 23.62 63.04
C ILE A 119 -4.83 23.94 61.53
N THR A 120 -4.28 25.11 61.17
CA THR A 120 -4.04 25.51 59.78
C THR A 120 -3.09 24.52 59.09
N LEU A 121 -2.01 24.15 59.77
CA LEU A 121 -1.01 23.20 59.31
C LEU A 121 -1.63 21.82 59.04
N GLN A 122 -2.37 21.31 60.02
CA GLN A 122 -3.11 20.04 59.96
C GLN A 122 -4.07 19.99 58.77
N LYS A 123 -4.99 20.97 58.66
CA LYS A 123 -5.95 21.03 57.54
C LYS A 123 -5.25 21.20 56.20
N GLY A 124 -4.19 22.00 56.18
CA GLY A 124 -3.42 22.27 54.97
C GLY A 124 -2.70 21.03 54.46
N ILE A 125 -1.94 20.35 55.32
CA ILE A 125 -1.20 19.14 54.95
C ILE A 125 -2.14 18.07 54.43
N SER A 126 -3.29 17.88 55.08
CA SER A 126 -4.31 16.94 54.64
C SER A 126 -4.81 17.23 53.24
N LYS A 127 -5.14 18.49 52.97
CA LYS A 127 -5.58 18.89 51.64
C LYS A 127 -4.48 18.70 50.59
N ILE A 128 -3.22 18.94 50.91
CA ILE A 128 -2.11 18.67 49.98
C ILE A 128 -1.90 17.18 49.76
N LEU A 129 -1.81 16.39 50.82
CA LEU A 129 -1.54 14.97 50.73
C LEU A 129 -2.67 14.21 50.03
N LEU A 130 -3.90 14.71 50.12
CA LEU A 130 -5.06 14.14 49.43
C LEU A 130 -5.24 14.75 48.02
N ASP A 131 -5.65 16.02 47.94
CA ASP A 131 -6.11 16.63 46.69
C ASP A 131 -4.96 16.96 45.74
N PHE A 132 -3.86 17.54 46.25
CA PHE A 132 -2.73 17.94 45.41
C PHE A 132 -2.00 16.73 44.86
N SER A 133 -1.82 15.69 45.67
CA SER A 133 -1.19 14.43 45.25
C SER A 133 -1.99 13.76 44.14
N PHE A 134 -3.31 13.58 44.34
CA PHE A 134 -4.20 13.03 43.32
C PHE A 134 -4.18 13.86 42.03
N SER A 135 -4.24 15.19 42.14
CA SER A 135 -4.26 16.08 40.98
C SER A 135 -2.99 15.97 40.14
N ILE A 136 -1.81 15.95 40.76
CA ILE A 136 -0.54 15.77 40.03
C ILE A 136 -0.51 14.44 39.30
N ILE A 137 -0.89 13.35 39.99
CA ILE A 137 -0.86 12.01 39.43
C ILE A 137 -1.83 11.90 38.25
N SER A 138 -3.04 12.43 38.41
CA SER A 138 -4.07 12.51 37.36
C SER A 138 -3.57 13.32 36.16
N ILE A 139 -2.94 14.48 36.37
CA ILE A 139 -2.35 15.29 35.30
C ILE A 139 -1.26 14.51 34.57
N VAL A 140 -0.30 13.93 35.28
CA VAL A 140 0.83 13.20 34.68
C VAL A 140 0.33 12.04 33.82
N PHE A 141 -0.56 11.22 34.34
CA PHE A 141 -1.07 10.08 33.60
C PHE A 141 -2.03 10.46 32.49
N GLY A 142 -2.89 11.46 32.70
CA GLY A 142 -3.78 11.97 31.65
C GLY A 142 -2.99 12.54 30.47
N LEU A 143 -1.94 13.33 30.74
CA LEU A 143 -1.04 13.86 29.72
C LEU A 143 -0.20 12.77 29.02
N LEU A 144 0.08 11.65 29.68
CA LEU A 144 0.77 10.51 29.07
C LEU A 144 -0.15 9.74 28.10
N LEU A 145 -1.43 9.58 28.47
CA LEU A 145 -2.41 8.85 27.65
C LEU A 145 -2.87 9.63 26.41
N LEU A 146 -3.03 10.95 26.50
CA LEU A 146 -3.58 11.73 25.40
C LEU A 146 -2.79 11.58 24.07
N PRO A 147 -1.44 11.66 24.06
CA PRO A 147 -0.64 11.43 22.84
C PRO A 147 -0.80 10.04 22.22
N ILE A 148 -1.22 9.03 22.99
CA ILE A 148 -1.45 7.67 22.47
C ILE A 148 -2.66 7.66 21.52
N TYR A 149 -3.64 8.54 21.75
CA TYR A 149 -4.81 8.66 20.86
C TYR A 149 -4.49 9.45 19.60
N SER A 150 -3.72 10.55 19.72
CA SER A 150 -3.27 11.34 18.58
C SER A 150 -2.06 12.17 18.97
N SER A 151 -1.06 12.23 18.08
CA SER A 151 0.13 13.06 18.25
C SER A 151 -0.18 14.55 18.42
N TRP A 152 -1.33 15.03 17.90
CA TRP A 152 -1.79 16.40 18.09
C TRP A 152 -1.97 16.77 19.57
N PHE A 153 -2.36 15.80 20.41
CA PHE A 153 -2.51 16.01 21.84
C PHE A 153 -1.21 16.34 22.60
N LEU A 154 -0.05 16.07 21.99
CA LEU A 154 1.25 16.43 22.56
C LEU A 154 1.45 17.95 22.61
N VAL A 155 0.99 18.69 21.60
CA VAL A 155 1.04 20.16 21.60
C VAL A 155 0.24 20.74 22.78
N PHE A 156 -0.94 20.19 23.03
CA PHE A 156 -1.79 20.60 24.15
C PHE A 156 -1.17 20.26 25.50
N THR A 157 -0.47 19.13 25.58
CA THR A 157 0.30 18.71 26.77
C THR A 157 1.38 19.74 27.13
N ILE A 158 2.15 20.19 26.13
CA ILE A 158 3.19 21.22 26.31
C ILE A 158 2.56 22.55 26.72
N LEU A 159 1.48 22.97 26.04
CA LEU A 159 0.78 24.22 26.33
C LEU A 159 0.27 24.26 27.77
N LEU A 160 -0.33 23.17 28.26
CA LEU A 160 -0.85 23.05 29.62
C LEU A 160 0.27 23.07 30.67
N GLY A 161 1.36 22.34 30.43
CA GLY A 161 2.55 22.39 31.30
C GLY A 161 3.17 23.78 31.37
N GLY A 162 3.26 24.48 30.24
CA GLY A 162 3.77 25.86 30.15
C GLY A 162 2.91 26.85 30.94
N ALA A 163 1.59 26.83 30.74
CA ALA A 163 0.67 27.70 31.47
C ALA A 163 0.77 27.51 32.99
N PHE A 164 0.83 26.25 33.44
CA PHE A 164 0.99 25.93 34.85
C PHE A 164 2.32 26.43 35.44
N TYR A 165 3.42 26.24 34.71
CA TYR A 165 4.73 26.76 35.10
C TYR A 165 4.72 28.29 35.26
N PHE A 166 4.11 29.02 34.32
CA PHE A 166 3.99 30.48 34.39
C PHE A 166 3.17 30.94 35.60
N ILE A 167 2.04 30.27 35.90
CA ILE A 167 1.19 30.61 37.06
C ILE A 167 1.99 30.49 38.36
N ILE A 168 2.71 29.38 38.58
CA ILE A 168 3.51 29.21 39.80
C ILE A 168 4.66 30.22 39.84
N ARG A 169 5.39 30.37 38.74
CA ARG A 169 6.60 31.20 38.69
C ARG A 169 6.33 32.69 38.92
N TYR A 170 5.22 33.19 38.38
CA TYR A 170 4.86 34.61 38.46
C TYR A 170 4.16 34.96 39.78
N TYR A 171 3.18 34.16 40.21
CA TYR A 171 2.37 34.49 41.39
C TYR A 171 2.84 33.85 42.70
N GLY A 172 3.61 32.74 42.64
CA GLY A 172 3.94 31.93 43.82
C GLY A 172 4.74 32.66 44.90
N LYS A 173 5.81 33.38 44.53
CA LYS A 173 6.65 34.12 45.50
C LYS A 173 5.86 35.23 46.19
N LYS A 174 5.14 36.03 45.40
CA LYS A 174 4.29 37.13 45.88
C LYS A 174 3.15 36.61 46.77
N GLY A 175 2.59 35.44 46.47
CA GLY A 175 1.57 34.78 47.28
C GLY A 175 2.06 34.42 48.68
N ILE A 176 3.26 33.84 48.80
CA ILE A 176 3.86 33.48 50.11
C ILE A 176 4.16 34.73 50.94
N GLU A 177 4.78 35.75 50.34
CA GLU A 177 5.17 36.97 51.05
C GLU A 177 3.94 37.73 51.58
N THR A 178 2.94 37.95 50.74
CA THR A 178 1.70 38.64 51.12
C THR A 178 0.86 37.85 52.15
N ASN A 179 0.86 36.52 52.10
CA ASN A 179 0.15 35.72 53.10
C ASN A 179 0.82 35.80 54.48
N ILE A 180 2.15 35.77 54.53
CA ILE A 180 2.90 35.91 55.77
C ILE A 180 2.71 37.29 56.39
N GLU A 181 2.74 38.36 55.58
CA GLU A 181 2.46 39.73 56.06
C GLU A 181 1.05 39.87 56.61
N THR A 182 0.05 39.30 55.91
CA THR A 182 -1.34 39.27 56.39
C THR A 182 -1.44 38.53 57.72
N SER A 183 -0.76 37.38 57.85
CA SER A 183 -0.71 36.63 59.10
C SER A 183 0.04 37.37 60.22
N ASN A 184 1.11 38.11 59.91
CA ASN A 184 1.79 38.99 60.89
C ASN A 184 0.82 40.02 61.47
N LYS A 185 0.07 40.74 60.62
CA LYS A 185 -0.90 41.75 61.07
C LYS A 185 -2.06 41.15 61.87
N LYS A 186 -2.48 39.93 61.56
CA LYS A 186 -3.45 39.17 62.37
C LYS A 186 -2.96 38.97 63.81
N TYR A 187 -1.71 38.56 63.98
CA TYR A 187 -1.13 38.32 65.30
C TYR A 187 -0.83 39.62 66.06
N GLU A 188 -0.35 40.66 65.38
CA GLU A 188 -0.16 41.99 65.97
C GLU A 188 -1.48 42.57 66.51
N LEU A 189 -2.58 42.40 65.78
CA LEU A 189 -3.91 42.82 66.24
C LEU A 189 -4.34 42.06 67.51
N ILE A 190 -4.14 40.72 67.54
CA ILE A 190 -4.46 39.91 68.71
C ILE A 190 -3.60 40.32 69.92
N ASP A 191 -2.31 40.57 69.71
CA ASP A 191 -1.39 41.03 70.74
C ASP A 191 -1.82 42.38 71.32
N TYR A 192 -2.18 43.33 70.45
CA TYR A 192 -2.70 44.64 70.87
C TYR A 192 -3.97 44.49 71.73
N LEU A 193 -4.90 43.64 71.32
CA LEU A 193 -6.13 43.36 72.10
C LEU A 193 -5.81 42.68 73.45
N GLN A 194 -4.90 41.71 73.48
CA GLN A 194 -4.49 41.02 74.72
C GLN A 194 -3.82 41.97 75.70
N GLN A 195 -2.88 42.80 75.24
CA GLN A 195 -2.24 43.81 76.06
C GLN A 195 -3.25 44.86 76.57
N SER A 196 -4.21 45.25 75.73
CA SER A 196 -5.27 46.19 76.11
C SER A 196 -6.24 45.61 77.14
N ALA A 197 -6.39 44.29 77.20
CA ALA A 197 -7.17 43.61 78.24
C ALA A 197 -6.42 43.49 79.58
N ILE A 198 -5.08 43.48 79.57
CA ILE A 198 -4.23 43.33 80.75
C ILE A 198 -3.90 44.70 81.39
N GLU A 199 -3.65 45.74 80.58
CA GLU A 199 -3.31 47.09 81.08
C GLU A 199 -4.55 47.89 81.50
N LYS A 200 -4.63 48.27 82.78
CA LYS A 200 -5.79 48.99 83.37
C LYS A 200 -6.03 50.42 82.85
N GLN A 201 -5.05 51.07 82.20
CA GLN A 201 -5.18 52.46 81.69
C GLN A 201 -4.41 52.65 80.37
N LYS A 202 -4.87 52.02 79.29
CA LYS A 202 -4.37 52.33 77.94
C LYS A 202 -5.24 53.42 77.30
N PRO A 203 -4.71 54.62 76.98
CA PRO A 203 -5.51 55.67 76.36
C PRO A 203 -5.94 55.23 74.95
N ASN A 204 -7.25 55.33 74.68
CA ASN A 204 -7.85 55.25 73.34
C ASN A 204 -7.71 53.89 72.60
N ILE A 205 -8.13 52.79 73.26
CA ILE A 205 -8.14 51.41 72.72
C ILE A 205 -8.81 51.32 71.34
N THR A 206 -9.90 52.05 71.13
CA THR A 206 -10.64 52.08 69.86
C THR A 206 -9.75 52.55 68.70
N ALA A 207 -8.98 53.62 68.91
CA ALA A 207 -8.12 54.18 67.87
C ALA A 207 -6.99 53.20 67.47
N GLY A 208 -6.34 52.56 68.45
CA GLY A 208 -5.29 51.58 68.13
C GLY A 208 -5.84 50.29 67.52
N THR A 209 -7.06 49.88 67.88
CA THR A 209 -7.75 48.74 67.24
C THR A 209 -8.05 49.06 65.78
N GLU A 210 -8.57 50.26 65.49
CA GLU A 210 -8.89 50.70 64.13
C GLU A 210 -7.65 50.71 63.23
N ILE A 211 -6.52 51.23 63.70
CA ILE A 211 -5.24 51.25 62.95
C ILE A 211 -4.78 49.82 62.63
N ASN A 212 -4.78 48.92 63.62
CA ASN A 212 -4.34 47.54 63.42
C ASN A 212 -5.29 46.75 62.51
N LEU A 213 -6.61 47.00 62.62
CA LEU A 213 -7.62 46.41 61.75
C LEU A 213 -7.48 46.90 60.31
N GLN A 214 -7.27 48.21 60.10
CA GLN A 214 -7.01 48.80 58.80
C GLN A 214 -5.73 48.21 58.17
N ASN A 215 -4.65 48.08 58.94
CA ASN A 215 -3.42 47.43 58.50
C ASN A 215 -3.63 45.97 58.09
N PHE A 216 -4.48 45.23 58.81
CA PHE A 216 -4.87 43.88 58.42
C PHE A 216 -5.63 43.88 57.09
N PHE A 217 -6.65 44.74 56.92
CA PHE A 217 -7.43 44.81 55.69
C PHE A 217 -6.60 45.19 54.46
N ILE A 218 -5.69 46.16 54.58
CA ILE A 218 -4.78 46.55 53.48
C ILE A 218 -3.95 45.35 53.02
N ASN A 219 -3.36 44.60 53.95
CA ASN A 219 -2.54 43.43 53.61
C ASN A 219 -3.38 42.25 53.10
N ARG A 220 -4.57 42.03 53.68
CA ARG A 220 -5.50 41.01 53.20
C ARG A 220 -5.98 41.27 51.78
N ASN A 221 -6.27 42.52 51.43
CA ASN A 221 -6.64 42.92 50.08
C ASN A 221 -5.47 42.72 49.10
N LYS A 222 -4.24 43.10 49.47
CA LYS A 222 -3.05 42.82 48.65
C LYS A 222 -2.86 41.33 48.39
N HIS A 223 -3.07 40.49 49.41
CA HIS A 223 -2.98 39.03 49.25
C HIS A 223 -4.11 38.49 48.36
N TYR A 224 -5.36 38.93 48.57
CA TYR A 224 -6.49 38.49 47.77
C TYR A 224 -6.36 38.88 46.29
N GLN A 225 -5.82 40.05 45.97
CA GLN A 225 -5.52 40.46 44.58
C GLN A 225 -4.58 39.49 43.87
N VAL A 226 -3.62 38.88 44.59
CA VAL A 226 -2.74 37.84 44.03
C VAL A 226 -3.54 36.58 43.70
N LEU A 227 -4.40 36.11 44.63
CA LEU A 227 -5.24 34.94 44.42
C LEU A 227 -6.27 35.18 43.29
N GLU A 228 -6.91 36.34 43.26
CA GLU A 228 -7.86 36.73 42.23
C GLU A 228 -7.21 36.72 40.84
N SER A 229 -5.98 37.24 40.73
CA SER A 229 -5.22 37.21 39.48
C SER A 229 -4.89 35.78 39.04
N GLN A 230 -4.53 34.89 39.99
CA GLN A 230 -4.33 33.47 39.71
C GLN A 230 -5.62 32.81 39.19
N PHE A 231 -6.75 33.02 39.87
CA PHE A 231 -8.03 32.43 39.48
C PHE A 231 -8.50 32.91 38.09
N LYS A 232 -8.40 34.22 37.80
CA LYS A 232 -8.71 34.77 36.46
C LYS A 232 -7.85 34.10 35.38
N GLY A 233 -6.55 33.91 35.64
CA GLY A 233 -5.63 33.22 34.74
C GLY A 233 -6.06 31.79 34.42
N ILE A 234 -6.49 31.02 35.43
CA ILE A 234 -7.00 29.65 35.23
C ILE A 234 -8.29 29.65 34.41
N ILE A 235 -9.23 30.54 34.69
CA ILE A 235 -10.52 30.58 33.99
C ILE A 235 -10.31 30.87 32.51
N ILE A 236 -9.50 31.88 32.19
CA ILE A 236 -9.15 32.23 30.80
C ILE A 236 -8.49 31.05 30.11
N PHE A 237 -7.51 30.42 30.78
CA PHE A 237 -6.84 29.22 30.27
C PHE A 237 -7.84 28.08 30.00
N LYS A 238 -8.75 27.81 30.93
CA LYS A 238 -9.77 26.75 30.83
C LYS A 238 -10.69 26.97 29.63
N ILE A 239 -11.20 28.19 29.44
CA ILE A 239 -12.09 28.53 28.32
C ILE A 239 -11.36 28.31 26.99
N LEU A 240 -10.15 28.85 26.85
CA LEU A 240 -9.35 28.73 25.64
C LEU A 240 -9.01 27.26 25.33
N PHE A 241 -8.58 26.52 26.36
CA PHE A 241 -8.14 25.14 26.22
C PHE A 241 -9.29 24.19 25.86
N VAL A 242 -10.44 24.30 26.53
CA VAL A 242 -11.65 23.52 26.18
C VAL A 242 -12.11 23.85 24.76
N GLY A 243 -12.16 25.13 24.38
CA GLY A 243 -12.57 25.53 23.04
C GLY A 243 -11.68 24.98 21.93
N LEU A 244 -10.36 25.07 22.11
CA LEU A 244 -9.40 24.48 21.15
C LEU A 244 -9.54 22.96 21.09
N LEU A 245 -9.67 22.28 22.22
CA LEU A 245 -9.72 20.82 22.24
C LEU A 245 -11.02 20.27 21.65
N LEU A 246 -12.17 20.88 21.92
CA LEU A 246 -13.42 20.49 21.28
C LEU A 246 -13.35 20.67 19.76
N PHE A 247 -12.80 21.79 19.30
CA PHE A 247 -12.64 22.05 17.86
C PHE A 247 -11.69 21.04 17.21
N PHE A 248 -10.48 20.87 17.75
CA PHE A 248 -9.48 19.95 17.20
C PHE A 248 -9.91 18.49 17.33
N GLY A 249 -10.52 18.10 18.44
CA GLY A 249 -11.04 16.74 18.64
C GLY A 249 -12.13 16.40 17.62
N ALA A 250 -13.09 17.30 17.39
CA ALA A 250 -14.11 17.13 16.35
C ALA A 250 -13.49 17.08 14.95
N PHE A 251 -12.53 17.96 14.67
CA PHE A 251 -11.80 17.99 13.39
C PHE A 251 -11.04 16.68 13.12
N LEU A 252 -10.41 16.09 14.14
CA LEU A 252 -9.68 14.81 14.04
C LEU A 252 -10.62 13.63 13.79
N VAL A 253 -11.81 13.63 14.39
CA VAL A 253 -12.85 12.63 14.10
C VAL A 253 -13.31 12.74 12.65
N GLN A 254 -13.52 13.97 12.16
CA GLN A 254 -13.94 14.23 10.77
C GLN A 254 -12.90 13.73 9.75
N LYS A 255 -11.61 13.87 10.05
CA LYS A 255 -10.52 13.33 9.22
C LYS A 255 -10.37 11.81 9.29
N GLY A 256 -11.08 11.15 10.20
CA GLY A 256 -10.95 9.72 10.44
C GLY A 256 -9.67 9.33 11.18
N GLU A 257 -8.98 10.29 11.82
CA GLU A 257 -7.81 10.00 12.67
C GLU A 257 -8.21 9.51 14.07
N LEU A 258 -9.41 9.87 14.55
CA LEU A 258 -10.00 9.40 15.80
C LEU A 258 -11.35 8.72 15.57
N ASN A 259 -11.58 7.57 16.18
CA ASN A 259 -12.91 6.97 16.30
C ASN A 259 -13.74 7.75 17.35
N ILE A 260 -15.07 7.77 17.21
CA ILE A 260 -16.03 8.30 18.19
C ILE A 260 -15.73 7.84 19.63
N GLY A 261 -15.43 6.55 19.83
CA GLY A 261 -15.08 6.03 21.15
C GLY A 261 -13.80 6.67 21.71
N GLN A 262 -12.77 6.82 20.89
CA GLN A 262 -11.50 7.45 21.26
C GLN A 262 -11.66 8.94 21.53
N PHE A 263 -12.51 9.63 20.76
CA PHE A 263 -12.85 11.02 20.98
C PHE A 263 -13.48 11.22 22.37
N VAL A 264 -14.51 10.43 22.71
CA VAL A 264 -15.15 10.51 24.04
C VAL A 264 -14.14 10.19 25.15
N ALA A 265 -13.29 9.18 24.97
CA ALA A 265 -12.25 8.83 25.95
C ALA A 265 -11.28 9.98 26.17
N SER A 266 -10.77 10.57 25.08
CA SER A 266 -9.86 11.71 25.12
C SER A 266 -10.49 12.92 25.80
N GLU A 267 -11.78 13.19 25.53
CA GLU A 267 -12.51 14.30 26.11
C GLU A 267 -12.70 14.13 27.62
N ILE A 268 -13.05 12.91 28.08
CA ILE A 268 -13.14 12.61 29.52
C ILE A 268 -11.77 12.80 30.19
N ILE A 269 -10.68 12.33 29.58
CA ILE A 269 -9.32 12.50 30.12
C ILE A 269 -8.97 13.99 30.19
N ILE A 270 -9.27 14.77 29.16
CA ILE A 270 -9.06 16.21 29.11
C ILE A 270 -9.81 16.89 30.26
N PHE A 271 -11.10 16.60 30.44
CA PHE A 271 -11.87 17.15 31.56
C PHE A 271 -11.28 16.80 32.92
N LEU A 272 -10.82 15.56 33.10
CA LEU A 272 -10.14 15.12 34.32
C LEU A 272 -8.85 15.91 34.56
N VAL A 273 -8.02 16.09 33.53
CA VAL A 273 -6.77 16.86 33.61
C VAL A 273 -7.05 18.33 33.94
N ILE A 274 -7.99 18.98 33.26
CA ILE A 274 -8.37 20.38 33.50
C ILE A 274 -8.87 20.56 34.93
N ASN A 275 -9.80 19.72 35.39
CA ASN A 275 -10.31 19.78 36.75
C ASN A 275 -9.21 19.51 37.80
N SER A 276 -8.25 18.65 37.48
CA SER A 276 -7.08 18.40 38.32
C SER A 276 -6.17 19.62 38.36
N VAL A 277 -5.94 20.33 37.24
CA VAL A 277 -5.18 21.58 37.20
C VAL A 277 -5.87 22.66 38.03
N GLU A 278 -7.18 22.82 37.90
CA GLU A 278 -7.96 23.79 38.68
C GLU A 278 -7.84 23.53 40.19
N LYS A 279 -7.98 22.27 40.62
CA LYS A 279 -7.77 21.86 42.02
C LYS A 279 -6.34 22.11 42.47
N LEU A 280 -5.35 21.82 41.63
CA LEU A 280 -3.94 22.03 41.95
C LEU A 280 -3.66 23.52 42.18
N VAL A 281 -4.06 24.39 41.25
CA VAL A 281 -3.84 25.84 41.42
C VAL A 281 -4.63 26.38 42.62
N GLY A 282 -5.88 25.93 42.83
CA GLY A 282 -6.66 26.27 44.04
C GLY A 282 -6.01 25.80 45.35
N SER A 283 -5.22 24.73 45.31
CA SER A 283 -4.45 24.24 46.46
C SER A 283 -3.18 25.05 46.73
N LEU A 284 -2.74 25.94 45.82
CA LEU A 284 -1.61 26.84 46.07
C LEU A 284 -1.89 27.80 47.24
N ASN A 285 -3.14 28.26 47.41
CA ASN A 285 -3.50 29.05 48.59
C ASN A 285 -3.20 28.26 49.87
N THR A 286 -3.57 26.98 49.89
CA THR A 286 -3.30 26.08 51.01
C THR A 286 -1.78 25.84 51.21
N TRP A 287 -1.00 25.81 50.12
CA TRP A 287 0.46 25.79 50.20
C TRP A 287 1.01 27.04 50.91
N TYR A 288 0.50 28.22 50.56
CA TYR A 288 0.90 29.47 51.21
C TYR A 288 0.53 29.47 52.70
N ASP A 289 -0.66 28.95 53.04
CA ASP A 289 -1.12 28.83 54.42
C ASP A 289 -0.23 27.89 55.24
N ILE A 290 0.19 26.75 54.69
CA ILE A 290 1.08 25.81 55.38
C ILE A 290 2.47 26.39 55.59
N VAL A 291 3.05 27.02 54.57
CA VAL A 291 4.36 27.67 54.70
C VAL A 291 4.30 28.77 55.76
N THR A 292 3.20 29.53 55.78
CA THR A 292 2.94 30.54 56.81
C THR A 292 2.78 29.90 58.19
N ALA A 293 1.99 28.84 58.32
CA ALA A 293 1.78 28.11 59.56
C ALA A 293 3.07 27.52 60.12
N LEU A 294 3.87 26.85 59.29
CA LEU A 294 5.20 26.34 59.68
C LEU A 294 6.14 27.46 60.12
N TYR A 295 6.19 28.57 59.37
CA TYR A 295 7.00 29.74 59.74
C TYR A 295 6.59 30.31 61.11
N LYS A 296 5.29 30.34 61.40
CA LYS A 296 4.75 30.83 62.67
C LYS A 296 5.00 29.86 63.83
N ILE A 297 4.81 28.57 63.58
CA ILE A 297 5.05 27.48 64.55
C ILE A 297 6.52 27.42 64.95
N GLU A 298 7.45 27.49 63.99
CA GLU A 298 8.88 27.57 64.30
C GLU A 298 9.22 28.87 65.06
N GLY A 299 8.54 29.96 64.72
CA GLY A 299 8.65 31.23 65.43
C GLY A 299 8.12 31.23 66.87
N ILE A 300 7.61 30.10 67.40
CA ILE A 300 7.28 29.92 68.82
C ILE A 300 8.55 29.76 69.65
N PHE A 301 9.53 29.03 69.12
CA PHE A 301 10.75 28.64 69.84
C PHE A 301 11.91 29.64 69.67
N GLY A 302 11.70 30.71 68.89
CA GLY A 302 12.73 31.73 68.64
C GLY A 302 13.99 31.13 68.00
N ASN A 303 15.14 31.33 68.65
CA ASN A 303 16.43 30.79 68.22
C ASN A 303 16.75 29.40 68.83
N GLN A 304 15.88 28.83 69.67
CA GLN A 304 16.11 27.55 70.34
C GLN A 304 15.78 26.38 69.39
N THR A 305 16.82 25.81 68.77
CA THR A 305 16.67 24.74 67.76
C THR A 305 16.27 23.39 68.31
N ASP A 306 16.46 23.15 69.62
CA ASP A 306 16.14 21.87 70.26
C ASP A 306 14.65 21.51 70.19
N PHE A 307 13.78 22.52 70.24
CA PHE A 307 12.31 22.35 70.20
C PHE A 307 11.71 22.49 68.81
N SER A 308 12.52 22.86 67.81
CA SER A 308 12.09 23.00 66.42
C SER A 308 11.33 21.77 65.96
N MET A 309 10.29 21.95 65.14
CA MET A 309 9.51 20.85 64.55
C MET A 309 10.40 19.94 63.68
N LEU A 310 11.55 20.43 63.25
CA LEU A 310 12.54 19.69 62.47
C LEU A 310 13.49 18.83 63.32
N SER A 311 13.54 19.02 64.65
CA SER A 311 14.40 18.25 65.56
C SER A 311 13.88 16.81 65.76
N GLU A 312 14.78 15.82 65.70
CA GLU A 312 14.46 14.38 65.90
C GLU A 312 14.19 14.02 67.37
N LYS A 313 14.73 14.77 68.33
CA LYS A 313 14.59 14.47 69.76
C LYS A 313 13.39 15.20 70.36
N THR A 314 12.38 14.44 70.80
CA THR A 314 11.33 14.94 71.70
C THR A 314 11.02 13.95 72.81
N ASN A 315 10.98 14.46 74.04
CA ASN A 315 10.28 13.78 75.13
C ASN A 315 8.78 13.95 74.87
N SER A 316 8.13 12.87 74.44
CA SER A 316 6.70 12.87 74.14
C SER A 316 5.88 12.64 75.40
N LEU A 317 4.71 13.28 75.49
CA LEU A 317 3.76 13.07 76.57
C LEU A 317 3.17 11.66 76.50
N VAL A 318 2.83 11.06 77.66
CA VAL A 318 2.27 9.70 77.74
C VAL A 318 1.00 9.55 76.89
N SER A 319 0.16 10.58 76.82
CA SER A 319 -1.08 10.61 76.04
C SER A 319 -0.87 10.44 74.53
N THR A 320 0.33 10.69 74.00
CA THR A 320 0.65 10.46 72.58
C THR A 320 0.58 8.98 72.19
N LYS A 321 0.58 8.04 73.16
CA LYS A 321 0.36 6.61 72.92
C LYS A 321 -1.09 6.29 72.47
N ASN A 322 -2.05 7.16 72.75
CA ASN A 322 -3.47 6.99 72.40
C ASN A 322 -3.83 7.50 70.99
N ILE A 323 -2.83 7.92 70.20
CA ILE A 323 -3.07 8.32 68.80
C ILE A 323 -3.76 7.17 68.06
N TYR A 324 -4.77 7.53 67.27
CA TYR A 324 -5.53 6.61 66.43
C TYR A 324 -4.57 5.76 65.59
N SER A 325 -4.41 4.51 65.98
CA SER A 325 -3.45 3.59 65.40
C SER A 325 -4.14 2.27 65.09
N LYS A 326 -5.17 2.31 64.23
CA LYS A 326 -5.62 1.05 63.62
C LYS A 326 -4.48 0.56 62.72
N PRO A 327 -3.90 -0.63 62.99
CA PRO A 327 -2.84 -1.15 62.14
C PRO A 327 -3.36 -1.31 60.71
N TYR A 328 -2.47 -1.17 59.73
CA TYR A 328 -2.71 -1.55 58.34
C TYR A 328 -3.14 -3.03 58.34
N SER A 329 -4.45 -3.27 58.40
CA SER A 329 -4.95 -4.61 58.68
C SER A 329 -4.71 -5.53 57.49
N LYS A 330 -4.71 -6.85 57.74
CA LYS A 330 -4.62 -7.89 56.70
C LYS A 330 -5.56 -7.62 55.51
N ILE A 331 -6.68 -6.90 55.74
CA ILE A 331 -7.63 -6.41 54.74
C ILE A 331 -6.93 -5.65 53.59
N VAL A 332 -5.81 -4.96 53.83
CA VAL A 332 -5.08 -4.27 52.76
C VAL A 332 -4.38 -5.22 51.82
N LYS A 333 -3.68 -6.19 52.41
CA LYS A 333 -3.08 -7.28 51.65
C LYS A 333 -4.16 -8.08 50.94
N TYR A 334 -5.30 -8.35 51.59
CA TYR A 334 -6.42 -9.03 50.96
C TYR A 334 -7.06 -8.22 49.83
N ALA A 335 -7.16 -6.90 49.95
CA ALA A 335 -7.73 -6.08 48.88
C ALA A 335 -6.79 -5.92 47.69
N LEU A 336 -5.48 -5.79 47.92
CA LEU A 336 -4.48 -5.86 46.85
C LEU A 336 -4.44 -7.25 46.22
N PHE A 337 -4.56 -8.30 47.02
CA PHE A 337 -4.66 -9.67 46.55
C PHE A 337 -5.95 -9.91 45.77
N THR A 338 -7.09 -9.41 46.24
CA THR A 338 -8.37 -9.50 45.52
C THR A 338 -8.31 -8.68 44.26
N LEU A 339 -7.67 -7.51 44.24
CA LEU A 339 -7.44 -6.72 43.03
C LEU A 339 -6.62 -7.52 42.02
N PHE A 340 -5.49 -8.08 42.45
CA PHE A 340 -4.64 -8.91 41.60
C PHE A 340 -5.37 -10.16 41.10
N PHE A 341 -6.11 -10.83 41.99
CA PHE A 341 -6.91 -12.01 41.66
C PHE A 341 -8.06 -11.67 40.70
N THR A 342 -8.78 -10.56 40.92
CA THR A 342 -9.81 -10.08 39.99
C THR A 342 -9.19 -9.73 38.64
N GLY A 343 -8.04 -9.05 38.61
CA GLY A 343 -7.31 -8.77 37.37
C GLY A 343 -6.90 -10.06 36.65
N PHE A 344 -6.47 -11.07 37.40
CA PHE A 344 -6.14 -12.39 36.86
C PHE A 344 -7.36 -13.13 36.30
N VAL A 345 -8.51 -13.06 36.97
CA VAL A 345 -9.77 -13.64 36.47
C VAL A 345 -10.26 -12.90 35.22
N ILE A 346 -10.16 -11.57 35.18
CA ILE A 346 -10.50 -10.75 34.00
C ILE A 346 -9.62 -11.12 32.81
N LEU A 347 -8.33 -11.38 33.03
CA LEU A 347 -7.41 -11.89 32.01
C LEU A 347 -7.86 -13.23 31.39
N LEU A 348 -8.60 -14.05 32.13
CA LEU A 348 -9.12 -15.33 31.65
C LEU A 348 -10.52 -15.22 31.00
N MET A 349 -11.19 -14.07 31.09
CA MET A 349 -12.52 -13.91 30.53
C MET A 349 -12.51 -13.84 28.99
N PRO A 350 -13.56 -14.36 28.32
CA PRO A 350 -13.66 -14.38 26.88
C PRO A 350 -13.88 -12.97 26.31
N TRP A 351 -12.93 -12.53 25.48
CA TRP A 351 -12.91 -11.29 24.72
C TRP A 351 -13.19 -11.56 23.24
N THR A 352 -14.17 -10.85 22.67
CA THR A 352 -14.50 -10.93 21.24
C THR A 352 -13.53 -10.07 20.42
N GLN A 353 -12.81 -10.69 19.49
CA GLN A 353 -11.92 -9.99 18.57
C GLN A 353 -12.69 -9.28 17.45
N GLY A 354 -12.16 -8.17 16.93
CA GLY A 354 -12.73 -7.47 15.78
C GLY A 354 -11.65 -6.91 14.87
N ILE A 355 -11.92 -6.91 13.56
CA ILE A 355 -11.08 -6.26 12.54
C ILE A 355 -11.91 -5.16 11.87
N GLU A 356 -11.33 -3.97 11.75
CA GLU A 356 -11.85 -2.87 10.94
C GLU A 356 -11.03 -2.74 9.65
N SER A 357 -11.70 -2.59 8.52
CA SER A 357 -11.08 -2.46 7.20
C SER A 357 -11.76 -1.36 6.40
N ASN A 358 -10.97 -0.60 5.65
CA ASN A 358 -11.49 0.38 4.69
C ASN A 358 -11.44 -0.19 3.27
N GLY A 359 -12.35 0.26 2.42
CA GLY A 359 -12.56 -0.31 1.11
C GLY A 359 -13.36 0.57 0.17
N LYS A 360 -13.70 0.01 -0.98
CA LYS A 360 -14.50 0.67 -2.03
C LYS A 360 -15.51 -0.29 -2.64
N VAL A 361 -16.58 0.25 -3.19
CA VAL A 361 -17.55 -0.51 -3.98
C VAL A 361 -16.92 -0.89 -5.31
N THR A 362 -17.05 -2.16 -5.69
CA THR A 362 -16.53 -2.74 -6.94
C THR A 362 -17.56 -3.72 -7.52
N THR A 363 -17.17 -4.51 -8.51
CA THR A 363 -18.00 -5.59 -9.09
C THR A 363 -17.26 -6.92 -8.98
N LEU A 364 -18.04 -8.02 -8.86
CA LEU A 364 -17.50 -9.38 -8.77
C LEU A 364 -16.76 -9.77 -10.06
N ASN A 365 -17.42 -9.58 -11.21
CA ASN A 365 -16.89 -9.99 -12.51
C ASN A 365 -16.08 -8.84 -13.14
N PRO A 366 -14.86 -9.11 -13.67
CA PRO A 366 -14.05 -8.11 -14.35
C PRO A 366 -14.76 -7.44 -15.53
N GLU A 367 -15.63 -8.17 -16.24
CA GLU A 367 -16.39 -7.67 -17.39
C GLU A 367 -17.30 -6.50 -17.03
N ASN A 368 -17.84 -6.51 -15.81
CA ASN A 368 -18.76 -5.51 -15.27
C ASN A 368 -18.03 -4.27 -14.71
N ARG A 369 -16.70 -4.22 -14.80
CA ARG A 369 -15.93 -3.06 -14.34
C ARG A 369 -15.93 -1.95 -15.40
N PRO A 370 -15.72 -0.69 -15.01
CA PRO A 370 -15.43 0.38 -15.95
C PRO A 370 -14.25 -0.01 -16.85
N GLN A 371 -14.45 -0.02 -18.17
CA GLN A 371 -13.43 -0.32 -19.16
C GLN A 371 -13.03 0.93 -19.92
N ILE A 372 -11.73 1.07 -20.18
CA ILE A 372 -11.19 2.17 -20.97
C ILE A 372 -11.20 1.74 -22.44
N ILE A 373 -11.95 2.47 -23.27
CA ILE A 373 -11.91 2.30 -24.71
C ILE A 373 -10.72 3.09 -25.25
N THR A 374 -9.80 2.39 -25.92
CA THR A 374 -8.58 2.98 -26.46
C THR A 374 -8.63 3.06 -27.99
N SER A 375 -7.94 4.04 -28.57
CA SER A 375 -7.76 4.11 -30.02
C SER A 375 -6.83 3.00 -30.52
N ARG A 376 -7.24 2.24 -31.54
CA ARG A 376 -6.38 1.23 -32.21
C ARG A 376 -5.42 1.83 -33.23
N ILE A 377 -5.66 3.07 -33.65
CA ILE A 377 -4.80 3.80 -34.59
C ILE A 377 -4.40 5.15 -34.02
N ALA A 378 -3.27 5.68 -34.46
CA ALA A 378 -2.96 7.08 -34.24
C ALA A 378 -3.78 7.91 -35.23
N GLY A 379 -4.38 9.01 -34.77
CA GLY A 379 -5.27 9.77 -35.64
C GLY A 379 -5.79 11.04 -35.01
N ARG A 380 -6.55 11.79 -35.79
CA ARG A 380 -7.27 12.97 -35.30
C ARG A 380 -8.73 12.60 -35.06
N VAL A 381 -9.27 12.97 -33.91
CA VAL A 381 -10.70 12.76 -33.63
C VAL A 381 -11.51 13.75 -34.46
N GLU A 382 -12.21 13.26 -35.48
CA GLU A 382 -13.01 14.10 -36.39
C GLU A 382 -14.43 14.30 -35.86
N LYS A 383 -15.01 13.26 -35.25
CA LYS A 383 -16.39 13.33 -34.76
C LYS A 383 -16.63 12.38 -33.59
N TRP A 384 -17.32 12.88 -32.58
CA TRP A 384 -17.93 12.08 -31.52
C TRP A 384 -19.38 11.77 -31.87
N TYR A 385 -19.81 10.54 -31.62
CA TYR A 385 -21.21 10.09 -31.80
C TYR A 385 -21.95 9.91 -30.48
N ILE A 386 -21.25 10.11 -29.36
CA ILE A 386 -21.69 9.85 -27.99
C ILE A 386 -21.34 11.05 -27.09
N HIS A 387 -22.11 11.23 -26.04
CA HIS A 387 -21.87 12.18 -24.96
C HIS A 387 -21.67 11.45 -23.63
N GLU A 388 -21.07 12.12 -22.66
CA GLU A 388 -21.00 11.60 -21.29
C GLU A 388 -22.41 11.40 -20.73
N GLY A 389 -22.69 10.21 -20.21
CA GLY A 389 -24.01 9.79 -19.73
C GLY A 389 -24.86 9.04 -20.75
N ASP A 390 -24.47 8.97 -22.03
CA ASP A 390 -25.21 8.21 -23.04
C ASP A 390 -25.08 6.70 -22.80
N PHE A 391 -26.17 5.97 -23.05
CA PHE A 391 -26.17 4.51 -23.10
C PHE A 391 -25.84 4.05 -24.52
N VAL A 392 -24.83 3.20 -24.65
CA VAL A 392 -24.40 2.59 -25.92
C VAL A 392 -24.59 1.09 -25.86
N ARG A 393 -24.95 0.50 -26.99
CA ARG A 393 -24.96 -0.95 -27.21
C ARG A 393 -23.64 -1.40 -27.81
N SER A 394 -23.33 -2.68 -27.67
CA SER A 394 -22.21 -3.32 -28.36
C SER A 394 -22.29 -3.04 -29.86
N ASN A 395 -21.15 -2.65 -30.43
CA ASN A 395 -20.97 -2.18 -31.80
C ASN A 395 -21.56 -0.79 -32.13
N ASP A 396 -22.08 -0.04 -31.17
CA ASP A 396 -22.41 1.37 -31.42
C ASP A 396 -21.13 2.18 -31.65
N THR A 397 -21.20 3.14 -32.58
CA THR A 397 -20.08 4.02 -32.90
C THR A 397 -19.88 5.04 -31.79
N ILE A 398 -18.66 5.10 -31.25
CA ILE A 398 -18.26 6.06 -30.21
C ILE A 398 -17.65 7.30 -30.86
N ALA A 399 -16.66 7.10 -31.73
CA ALA A 399 -15.90 8.16 -32.36
C ALA A 399 -15.45 7.75 -33.76
N PHE A 400 -15.30 8.75 -34.63
CA PHE A 400 -14.62 8.62 -35.91
C PHE A 400 -13.26 9.31 -35.84
N ILE A 401 -12.22 8.56 -36.17
CA ILE A 401 -10.82 8.97 -36.13
C ILE A 401 -10.26 8.92 -37.55
N SER A 402 -9.75 10.05 -38.02
CA SER A 402 -9.03 10.14 -39.30
C SER A 402 -7.57 9.74 -39.11
N GLU A 403 -7.01 9.10 -40.13
CA GLU A 403 -5.62 8.68 -40.15
C GLU A 403 -4.69 9.86 -40.42
N ILE A 404 -3.55 9.89 -39.74
CA ILE A 404 -2.55 10.97 -39.81
C ILE A 404 -1.20 10.47 -40.31
N LYS A 405 -0.98 9.15 -40.32
CA LYS A 405 0.27 8.56 -40.81
C LYS A 405 0.29 8.61 -42.34
N GLU A 406 1.33 9.24 -42.89
CA GLU A 406 1.52 9.49 -44.33
C GLU A 406 1.28 8.24 -45.21
N GLU A 407 1.70 7.06 -44.75
CA GLU A 407 1.52 5.77 -45.44
C GLU A 407 0.04 5.39 -45.71
N TYR A 408 -0.90 5.92 -44.93
CA TYR A 408 -2.31 5.50 -44.93
C TYR A 408 -3.31 6.64 -45.24
N VAL A 409 -2.81 7.86 -45.50
CA VAL A 409 -3.64 9.07 -45.72
C VAL A 409 -4.29 9.10 -47.12
N ASP A 410 -3.81 8.30 -48.07
CA ASP A 410 -4.34 8.25 -49.44
C ASP A 410 -5.79 7.70 -49.49
N PRO A 411 -6.78 8.49 -49.94
CA PRO A 411 -8.18 8.06 -50.03
C PRO A 411 -8.41 6.88 -50.99
N GLN A 412 -7.51 6.65 -51.94
CA GLN A 412 -7.60 5.59 -52.94
C GLN A 412 -6.59 4.47 -52.72
N LEU A 413 -5.98 4.38 -51.52
CA LEU A 413 -4.90 3.44 -51.23
C LEU A 413 -5.24 1.99 -51.58
N ILE A 414 -6.43 1.52 -51.21
CA ILE A 414 -6.91 0.16 -51.49
C ILE A 414 -7.04 -0.07 -53.00
N SER A 415 -7.73 0.80 -53.72
CA SER A 415 -7.94 0.67 -55.17
C SER A 415 -6.63 0.76 -55.98
N ARG A 416 -5.68 1.61 -55.54
CA ARG A 416 -4.34 1.67 -56.14
C ARG A 416 -3.54 0.40 -55.85
N SER A 417 -3.60 -0.09 -54.62
CA SER A 417 -2.94 -1.35 -54.23
C SER A 417 -3.49 -2.55 -55.02
N GLU A 418 -4.80 -2.64 -55.21
CA GLU A 418 -5.45 -3.63 -56.10
C GLU A 418 -4.97 -3.50 -57.55
N SER A 419 -4.84 -2.26 -58.06
CA SER A 419 -4.33 -2.02 -59.42
C SER A 419 -2.87 -2.44 -59.57
N ILE A 420 -2.04 -2.21 -58.55
CA ILE A 420 -0.63 -2.64 -58.51
C ILE A 420 -0.54 -4.17 -58.47
N ILE A 421 -1.37 -4.81 -57.65
CA ILE A 421 -1.48 -6.28 -57.57
C ILE A 421 -1.85 -6.85 -58.94
N LYS A 422 -2.89 -6.31 -59.59
CA LYS A 422 -3.32 -6.75 -60.92
C LYS A 422 -2.25 -6.55 -61.99
N ALA A 423 -1.52 -5.44 -61.93
CA ALA A 423 -0.38 -5.20 -62.83
C ALA A 423 0.73 -6.24 -62.59
N LYS A 424 1.00 -6.60 -61.33
CA LYS A 424 2.00 -7.61 -60.98
C LYS A 424 1.57 -9.03 -61.39
N GLU A 425 0.29 -9.38 -61.21
CA GLU A 425 -0.30 -10.63 -61.73
C GLU A 425 -0.16 -10.73 -63.25
N THR A 426 -0.38 -9.63 -63.96
CA THR A 426 -0.18 -9.57 -65.42
C THR A 426 1.29 -9.78 -65.80
N THR A 427 2.23 -9.22 -65.04
CA THR A 427 3.68 -9.45 -65.24
C THR A 427 4.08 -10.91 -64.97
N ILE A 428 3.55 -11.52 -63.91
CA ILE A 428 3.74 -12.94 -63.58
C ILE A 428 3.26 -13.82 -64.74
N LYS A 429 2.04 -13.58 -65.22
CA LYS A 429 1.47 -14.29 -66.38
C LYS A 429 2.35 -14.13 -67.63
N SER A 430 2.93 -12.96 -67.86
CA SER A 430 3.84 -12.73 -68.98
C SER A 430 5.13 -13.57 -68.87
N TYR A 431 5.62 -13.83 -67.65
CA TYR A 431 6.75 -14.74 -67.43
C TYR A 431 6.35 -16.20 -67.63
N GLU A 432 5.15 -16.62 -67.21
CA GLU A 432 4.61 -17.96 -67.51
C GLU A 432 4.50 -18.19 -69.02
N ASP A 433 3.93 -17.22 -69.75
CA ASP A 433 3.81 -17.28 -71.21
C ASP A 433 5.19 -17.37 -71.88
N LYS A 434 6.19 -16.63 -71.35
CA LYS A 434 7.58 -16.73 -71.82
C LYS A 434 8.17 -18.11 -71.56
N ILE A 435 7.93 -18.71 -70.39
CA ILE A 435 8.40 -20.07 -70.08
C ILE A 435 7.78 -21.08 -71.04
N ASN A 436 6.47 -20.98 -71.30
CA ASN A 436 5.76 -21.85 -72.25
C ASN A 436 6.31 -21.72 -73.68
N ALA A 437 6.63 -20.50 -74.10
CA ALA A 437 7.24 -20.25 -75.41
C ALA A 437 8.66 -20.85 -75.51
N VAL A 438 9.46 -20.71 -74.45
CA VAL A 438 10.81 -21.30 -74.36
C VAL A 438 10.75 -22.84 -74.34
N ASP A 439 9.80 -23.43 -73.62
CA ASP A 439 9.58 -24.88 -73.62
C ASP A 439 9.19 -25.40 -75.01
N SER A 440 8.30 -24.70 -75.70
CA SER A 440 7.96 -25.01 -77.09
C SER A 440 9.19 -24.93 -78.02
N GLN A 441 10.11 -24.00 -77.75
CA GLN A 441 11.37 -23.87 -78.49
C GLN A 441 12.36 -25.01 -78.18
N ILE A 442 12.48 -25.44 -76.92
CA ILE A 442 13.27 -26.61 -76.52
C ILE A 442 12.76 -27.86 -77.24
N ASP A 443 11.45 -28.08 -77.23
CA ASP A 443 10.81 -29.21 -77.92
C ASP A 443 11.07 -29.18 -79.43
N ALA A 444 10.98 -28.01 -80.07
CA ALA A 444 11.27 -27.83 -81.48
C ALA A 444 12.75 -28.11 -81.81
N LEU A 445 13.67 -27.64 -80.97
CA LEU A 445 15.11 -27.91 -81.10
C LEU A 445 15.43 -29.39 -80.93
N GLY A 446 14.81 -30.06 -79.95
CA GLY A 446 14.97 -31.50 -79.72
C GLY A 446 14.48 -32.33 -80.91
N LYS A 447 13.30 -32.00 -81.47
CA LYS A 447 12.80 -32.64 -82.69
C LYS A 447 13.72 -32.40 -83.89
N SER A 448 14.21 -31.17 -84.05
CA SER A 448 15.13 -30.81 -85.14
C SER A 448 16.49 -31.52 -85.03
N LEU A 449 17.01 -31.68 -83.81
CA LEU A 449 18.22 -32.46 -83.53
C LEU A 449 18.05 -33.90 -83.99
N LEU A 450 16.95 -34.55 -83.60
CA LEU A 450 16.67 -35.94 -83.97
C LEU A 450 16.66 -36.12 -85.50
N LEU A 451 15.93 -35.26 -86.22
CA LEU A 451 15.85 -35.31 -87.69
C LEU A 451 17.21 -35.05 -88.35
N LYS A 452 18.01 -34.11 -87.82
CA LYS A 452 19.34 -33.80 -88.35
C LYS A 452 20.34 -34.92 -88.08
N MET A 453 20.25 -35.60 -86.94
CA MET A 453 21.05 -36.79 -86.66
C MET A 453 20.71 -37.93 -87.61
N GLU A 454 19.42 -38.16 -87.87
CA GLU A 454 18.99 -39.16 -88.87
C GLU A 454 19.50 -38.82 -90.26
N GLN A 455 19.44 -37.55 -90.67
CA GLN A 455 20.02 -37.07 -91.92
C GLN A 455 21.54 -37.36 -92.01
N GLY A 456 22.29 -37.04 -90.95
CA GLY A 456 23.73 -37.30 -90.87
C GLY A 456 24.07 -38.80 -90.89
N ARG A 457 23.32 -39.63 -90.15
CA ARG A 457 23.46 -41.10 -90.16
C ARG A 457 23.18 -41.68 -91.53
N ASN A 458 22.14 -41.21 -92.23
CA ASN A 458 21.84 -41.64 -93.59
C ASN A 458 22.97 -41.28 -94.56
N LYS A 459 23.58 -40.10 -94.40
CA LYS A 459 24.75 -39.70 -95.20
C LYS A 459 25.95 -40.64 -94.95
N ILE A 460 26.22 -40.99 -93.71
CA ILE A 460 27.24 -41.98 -93.34
C ILE A 460 26.96 -43.33 -94.02
N ILE A 461 25.71 -43.81 -94.01
CA ILE A 461 25.32 -45.06 -94.69
C ILE A 461 25.59 -44.96 -96.20
N GLN A 462 25.19 -43.86 -96.85
CA GLN A 462 25.45 -43.66 -98.29
C GLN A 462 26.94 -43.69 -98.61
N VAL A 463 27.77 -43.03 -97.80
CA VAL A 463 29.22 -43.03 -98.01
C VAL A 463 29.82 -44.41 -97.74
N LYS A 464 29.34 -45.15 -96.74
CA LYS A 464 29.76 -46.55 -96.50
C LYS A 464 29.46 -47.46 -97.71
N ILE A 465 28.29 -47.29 -98.34
CA ILE A 465 27.94 -48.00 -99.58
C ILE A 465 28.90 -47.60 -100.71
N LYS A 466 29.19 -46.30 -100.87
CA LYS A 466 30.15 -45.80 -101.87
C LYS A 466 31.55 -46.36 -101.66
N ILE A 467 32.05 -46.41 -100.42
CA ILE A 467 33.33 -47.04 -100.07
C ILE A 467 33.35 -48.51 -100.52
N ALA A 468 32.27 -49.25 -100.29
CA ALA A 468 32.17 -50.65 -100.73
C ALA A 468 32.22 -50.76 -102.27
N THR A 469 31.48 -49.91 -102.99
CA THR A 469 31.48 -49.86 -104.47
C THR A 469 32.86 -49.51 -105.03
N ASP A 470 33.49 -48.44 -104.54
CA ASP A 470 34.80 -47.99 -105.01
C ASP A 470 35.90 -49.00 -104.64
N SER A 471 35.75 -49.73 -103.52
CA SER A 471 36.65 -50.85 -103.17
C SER A 471 36.56 -52.00 -104.18
N ILE A 472 35.36 -52.31 -104.67
CA ILE A 472 35.17 -53.35 -105.69
C ILE A 472 35.81 -52.90 -107.02
N GLU A 473 35.63 -51.64 -107.42
CA GLU A 473 36.25 -51.07 -108.63
C GLU A 473 37.79 -51.07 -108.53
N ALA A 474 38.34 -50.69 -107.37
CA ALA A 474 39.77 -50.73 -107.09
C ALA A 474 40.34 -52.15 -107.16
N ASN A 475 39.64 -53.13 -106.57
CA ASN A 475 40.03 -54.54 -106.61
C ASN A 475 39.94 -55.12 -108.02
N ALA A 476 38.90 -54.79 -108.78
CA ALA A 476 38.74 -55.20 -110.18
C ALA A 476 39.84 -54.59 -111.07
N SER A 477 40.15 -53.30 -110.90
CA SER A 477 41.22 -52.61 -111.65
C SER A 477 42.61 -53.14 -111.27
N THR A 478 42.83 -53.46 -110.00
CA THR A 478 44.04 -54.15 -109.53
C THR A 478 44.20 -55.52 -110.20
N SER A 479 43.12 -56.29 -110.29
CA SER A 479 43.12 -57.59 -110.97
C SER A 479 43.39 -57.45 -112.46
N ASN A 480 42.77 -56.47 -113.14
CA ASN A 480 43.01 -56.20 -114.56
C ASN A 480 44.45 -55.76 -114.85
N PHE A 481 45.03 -54.92 -113.99
CA PHE A 481 46.44 -54.55 -114.08
C PHE A 481 47.35 -55.77 -113.95
N LYS A 482 47.10 -56.64 -112.96
CA LYS A 482 47.86 -57.89 -112.78
C LYS A 482 47.76 -58.80 -114.01
N VAL A 483 46.58 -58.95 -114.60
CA VAL A 483 46.41 -59.74 -115.83
C VAL A 483 47.17 -59.12 -117.01
N ALA A 484 47.13 -57.80 -117.17
CA ALA A 484 47.86 -57.10 -118.23
C ALA A 484 49.37 -57.24 -118.06
N GLU A 485 49.87 -57.14 -116.82
CA GLU A 485 51.28 -57.32 -116.46
C GLU A 485 51.75 -58.76 -116.77
N GLU A 486 50.96 -59.77 -116.39
CA GLU A 486 51.25 -61.17 -116.72
C GLU A 486 51.23 -61.43 -118.23
N GLN A 487 50.29 -60.81 -118.96
CA GLN A 487 50.27 -60.88 -120.43
C GLN A 487 51.51 -60.24 -121.04
N LEU A 488 51.92 -59.07 -120.56
CA LEU A 488 53.14 -58.43 -121.04
C LEU A 488 54.35 -59.33 -120.82
N LYS A 489 54.49 -59.92 -119.63
CA LYS A 489 55.58 -60.88 -119.33
C LYS A 489 55.60 -62.06 -120.30
N ARG A 490 54.43 -62.66 -120.58
CA ARG A 490 54.31 -63.74 -121.59
C ARG A 490 54.71 -63.26 -122.99
N TYR A 491 54.37 -62.03 -123.37
CA TYR A 491 54.76 -61.45 -124.66
C TYR A 491 56.25 -61.10 -124.73
N GLU A 492 56.87 -60.64 -123.63
CA GLU A 492 58.32 -60.44 -123.53
C GLU A 492 59.08 -61.76 -123.76
N GLU A 493 58.57 -62.86 -123.18
CA GLU A 493 59.10 -64.21 -123.40
C GLU A 493 58.91 -64.73 -124.84
N LEU A 494 57.83 -64.36 -125.51
CA LEU A 494 57.60 -64.73 -126.93
C LEU A 494 58.48 -63.92 -127.88
N MET A 495 58.73 -62.64 -127.57
CA MET A 495 59.62 -61.77 -128.34
C MET A 495 61.06 -62.26 -128.28
N SER A 496 61.54 -62.70 -127.11
CA SER A 496 62.90 -63.23 -126.98
C SER A 496 63.12 -64.52 -127.80
N LYS A 497 62.04 -65.24 -128.14
CA LYS A 497 62.04 -66.40 -129.03
C LYS A 497 61.85 -66.05 -130.52
N GLY A 498 61.70 -64.77 -130.87
CA GLY A 498 61.57 -64.29 -132.25
C GLY A 498 60.20 -64.48 -132.90
N VAL A 499 59.15 -64.79 -132.13
CA VAL A 499 57.82 -65.21 -132.65
C VAL A 499 56.88 -64.02 -132.92
N ILE A 500 57.11 -62.87 -132.30
CA ILE A 500 56.25 -61.68 -132.40
C ILE A 500 57.06 -60.43 -132.75
N SER A 501 56.39 -59.34 -133.16
CA SER A 501 57.06 -58.08 -133.52
C SER A 501 57.34 -57.18 -132.30
N LYS A 502 58.36 -56.31 -132.40
CA LYS A 502 58.66 -55.28 -131.37
C LYS A 502 57.47 -54.35 -131.15
N THR A 503 56.72 -54.04 -132.21
CA THR A 503 55.51 -53.20 -132.17
C THR A 503 54.41 -53.85 -131.33
N ASP A 504 54.22 -55.17 -131.42
CA ASP A 504 53.22 -55.89 -130.61
C ASP A 504 53.58 -55.86 -129.12
N LEU A 505 54.87 -55.92 -128.79
CA LEU A 505 55.34 -55.82 -127.41
C LEU A 505 55.12 -54.41 -126.84
N GLU A 506 55.48 -53.37 -127.59
CA GLU A 506 55.24 -51.98 -127.18
C GLU A 506 53.75 -51.69 -126.99
N ASN A 507 52.88 -52.22 -127.87
CA ASN A 507 51.43 -52.16 -127.68
C ASN A 507 50.96 -52.83 -126.38
N ARG A 508 51.61 -53.92 -125.94
CA ARG A 508 51.33 -54.55 -124.63
C ARG A 508 51.84 -53.73 -123.46
N ARG A 509 52.99 -53.06 -123.59
CA ARG A 509 53.51 -52.14 -122.57
C ARG A 509 52.57 -50.98 -122.32
N VAL A 510 52.04 -50.37 -123.40
CA VAL A 510 51.01 -49.32 -123.31
C VAL A 510 49.78 -49.85 -122.56
N LYS A 511 49.31 -51.07 -122.86
CA LYS A 511 48.17 -51.66 -122.13
C LYS A 511 48.41 -51.85 -120.63
N VAL A 512 49.64 -52.16 -120.22
CA VAL A 512 50.00 -52.23 -118.79
C VAL A 512 49.98 -50.85 -118.15
N GLN A 513 50.53 -49.84 -118.82
CA GLN A 513 50.49 -48.45 -118.35
C GLN A 513 49.04 -47.94 -118.24
N ASP A 514 48.18 -48.24 -119.21
CA ASP A 514 46.75 -47.91 -119.18
C ASP A 514 46.05 -48.60 -117.99
N ALA A 515 46.35 -49.87 -117.75
CA ALA A 515 45.78 -50.61 -116.63
C ALA A 515 46.29 -50.09 -115.27
N LEU A 516 47.55 -49.66 -115.19
CA LEU A 516 48.12 -49.02 -113.99
C LEU A 516 47.44 -47.69 -113.72
N ALA A 517 47.26 -46.85 -114.75
CA ALA A 517 46.56 -45.57 -114.63
C ALA A 517 45.12 -45.77 -114.13
N LYS A 518 44.41 -46.77 -114.66
CA LYS A 518 43.06 -47.14 -114.19
C LYS A 518 43.06 -47.61 -112.75
N LYS A 519 44.02 -48.46 -112.35
CA LYS A 519 44.19 -48.88 -110.95
C LYS A 519 44.40 -47.69 -110.03
N THR A 520 45.38 -46.84 -110.32
CA THR A 520 45.68 -45.65 -109.50
C THR A 520 44.48 -44.72 -109.40
N SER A 521 43.72 -44.55 -110.50
CA SER A 521 42.47 -43.77 -110.48
C SER A 521 41.43 -44.39 -109.54
N ALA A 522 41.22 -45.71 -109.60
CA ALA A 522 40.28 -46.41 -108.75
C ALA A 522 40.70 -46.42 -107.26
N ASP A 523 42.00 -46.59 -106.97
CA ASP A 523 42.54 -46.51 -105.60
C ASP A 523 42.34 -45.11 -105.01
N ASN A 524 42.58 -44.05 -105.80
CA ASN A 524 42.33 -42.67 -105.37
C ASN A 524 40.85 -42.41 -105.08
N LYS A 525 39.93 -42.95 -105.90
CA LYS A 525 38.48 -42.87 -105.63
C LYS A 525 38.13 -43.54 -104.29
N TYR A 526 38.67 -44.73 -104.03
CA TYR A 526 38.44 -45.46 -102.79
C TYR A 526 38.98 -44.71 -101.55
N ILE A 527 40.17 -44.12 -101.63
CA ILE A 527 40.73 -43.28 -100.55
C ILE A 527 39.87 -42.03 -100.35
N SER A 528 39.43 -41.39 -101.43
CA SER A 528 38.51 -40.25 -101.37
C SER A 528 37.21 -40.60 -100.65
N ALA A 529 36.62 -41.77 -100.96
CA ALA A 529 35.41 -42.24 -100.30
C ALA A 529 35.61 -42.48 -98.79
N LYS A 530 36.79 -42.97 -98.35
CA LYS A 530 37.12 -43.08 -96.91
C LYS A 530 37.20 -41.73 -96.21
N ASN A 531 37.81 -40.73 -96.85
CA ASN A 531 37.87 -39.37 -96.29
C ASN A 531 36.48 -38.73 -96.22
N GLU A 532 35.61 -38.99 -97.21
CA GLU A 532 34.21 -38.56 -97.16
C GLU A 532 33.46 -39.15 -95.94
N LEU A 533 33.78 -40.38 -95.51
CA LEU A 533 33.15 -40.98 -94.34
C LEU A 533 33.59 -40.26 -93.05
N LEU A 534 34.89 -40.01 -92.91
CA LEU A 534 35.43 -39.27 -91.78
C LEU A 534 34.80 -37.86 -91.68
N ASN A 535 34.67 -37.16 -92.82
CA ASN A 535 34.00 -35.86 -92.87
C ASN A 535 32.53 -35.94 -92.45
N ALA A 536 31.79 -36.97 -92.89
CA ALA A 536 30.40 -37.17 -92.50
C ALA A 536 30.23 -37.51 -91.00
N GLU A 537 31.18 -38.24 -90.41
CA GLU A 537 31.21 -38.51 -88.96
C GLU A 537 31.51 -37.25 -88.14
N ILE A 538 32.46 -36.41 -88.60
CA ILE A 538 32.75 -35.11 -87.99
C ILE A 538 31.53 -34.19 -88.08
N GLU A 539 30.85 -34.14 -89.23
CA GLU A 539 29.65 -33.34 -89.42
C GLU A 539 28.52 -33.77 -88.46
N LEU A 540 28.32 -35.08 -88.27
CA LEU A 540 27.35 -35.58 -87.29
C LEU A 540 27.67 -35.14 -85.85
N ASN A 541 28.94 -35.18 -85.46
CA ASN A 541 29.38 -34.70 -84.15
C ASN A 541 29.23 -33.18 -84.01
N SER A 542 29.52 -32.41 -85.06
CA SER A 542 29.29 -30.95 -85.09
C SER A 542 27.81 -30.63 -84.91
N ILE A 543 26.91 -31.36 -85.58
CA ILE A 543 25.46 -31.21 -85.40
C ILE A 543 25.06 -31.45 -83.94
N LEU A 544 25.57 -32.51 -83.31
CA LEU A 544 25.30 -32.78 -81.89
C LEU A 544 25.74 -31.62 -80.98
N GLN A 545 26.96 -31.12 -81.19
CA GLN A 545 27.53 -30.05 -80.38
C GLN A 545 26.76 -28.73 -80.55
N ASP A 546 26.45 -28.33 -81.78
CA ASP A 546 25.72 -27.08 -82.08
C ASP A 546 24.33 -27.06 -81.44
N TYR A 547 23.63 -28.20 -81.46
CA TYR A 547 22.31 -28.31 -80.85
C TYR A 547 22.38 -28.40 -79.33
N GLN A 548 23.41 -29.04 -78.78
CA GLN A 548 23.62 -29.05 -77.34
C GLN A 548 23.88 -27.63 -76.81
N GLU A 549 24.71 -26.83 -77.49
CA GLU A 549 24.92 -25.42 -77.12
C GLU A 549 23.61 -24.62 -77.18
N LYS A 550 22.82 -24.80 -78.25
CA LYS A 550 21.51 -24.14 -78.39
C LYS A 550 20.55 -24.54 -77.28
N LEU A 551 20.43 -25.82 -76.97
CA LEU A 551 19.57 -26.33 -75.90
C LEU A 551 20.00 -25.77 -74.54
N MET A 552 21.30 -25.81 -74.21
CA MET A 552 21.84 -25.25 -72.96
C MET A 552 21.54 -23.75 -72.84
N LYS A 553 21.67 -22.99 -73.92
CA LYS A 553 21.35 -21.56 -73.94
C LYS A 553 19.86 -21.31 -73.71
N THR A 554 19.00 -22.06 -74.38
CA THR A 554 17.54 -21.96 -74.23
C THR A 554 17.07 -22.41 -72.83
N GLU A 555 17.68 -23.43 -72.24
CA GLU A 555 17.44 -23.83 -70.85
C GLU A 555 17.87 -22.74 -69.85
N SER A 556 19.02 -22.09 -70.07
CA SER A 556 19.45 -20.93 -69.28
C SER A 556 18.44 -19.78 -69.33
N ASP A 557 17.88 -19.50 -70.52
CA ASP A 557 16.83 -18.49 -70.70
C ASP A 557 15.55 -18.88 -69.93
N LYS A 558 15.20 -20.18 -69.89
CA LYS A 558 14.10 -20.72 -69.07
C LYS A 558 14.33 -20.48 -67.58
N PHE A 559 15.51 -20.82 -67.05
CA PHE A 559 15.83 -20.60 -65.63
C PHE A 559 15.80 -19.13 -65.25
N THR A 560 16.24 -18.24 -66.14
CA THR A 560 16.15 -16.80 -65.92
C THR A 560 14.69 -16.34 -65.81
N ALA A 561 13.81 -16.83 -66.68
CA ALA A 561 12.38 -16.53 -66.62
C ALA A 561 11.71 -17.09 -65.35
N LEU A 562 12.06 -18.31 -64.94
CA LEU A 562 11.59 -18.94 -63.69
C LEU A 562 12.00 -18.13 -62.45
N SER A 563 13.24 -17.63 -62.41
CA SER A 563 13.69 -16.80 -61.28
C SER A 563 12.86 -15.51 -61.15
N LEU A 564 12.59 -14.85 -62.28
CA LEU A 564 11.77 -13.63 -62.31
C LEU A 564 10.30 -13.91 -61.94
N LEU A 565 9.78 -15.09 -62.31
CA LEU A 565 8.45 -15.56 -61.91
C LEU A 565 8.36 -15.67 -60.38
N TYR A 566 9.28 -16.41 -59.76
CA TYR A 566 9.29 -16.60 -58.30
C TYR A 566 9.52 -15.29 -57.52
N GLU A 567 10.39 -14.41 -58.01
CA GLU A 567 10.54 -13.06 -57.43
C GLU A 567 9.24 -12.24 -57.54
N GLY A 568 8.54 -12.40 -58.67
CA GLY A 568 7.22 -11.84 -58.92
C GLY A 568 6.18 -12.31 -57.91
N GLU A 569 6.05 -13.63 -57.72
CA GLU A 569 5.11 -14.26 -56.77
C GLU A 569 5.39 -13.85 -55.32
N GLY A 570 6.67 -13.82 -54.92
CA GLY A 570 7.06 -13.35 -53.59
C GLY A 570 6.68 -11.89 -53.35
N SER A 571 6.82 -11.04 -54.37
CA SER A 571 6.39 -9.64 -54.31
C SER A 571 4.86 -9.51 -54.29
N LEU A 572 4.14 -10.32 -55.07
CA LEU A 572 2.68 -10.35 -55.09
C LEU A 572 2.12 -10.71 -53.70
N THR A 573 2.68 -11.73 -53.06
CA THR A 573 2.29 -12.15 -51.70
C THR A 573 2.48 -11.01 -50.68
N LYS A 574 3.58 -10.25 -50.78
CA LYS A 574 3.82 -9.08 -49.93
C LYS A 574 2.76 -8.00 -50.16
N LEU A 575 2.45 -7.69 -51.42
CA LEU A 575 1.43 -6.70 -51.79
C LEU A 575 0.03 -7.12 -51.34
N GLN A 576 -0.34 -8.40 -51.46
CA GLN A 576 -1.61 -8.94 -50.97
C GLN A 576 -1.76 -8.81 -49.46
N ASN A 577 -0.69 -9.12 -48.71
CA ASN A 577 -0.66 -8.90 -47.25
C ASN A 577 -0.81 -7.41 -46.89
N GLN A 578 -0.16 -6.52 -47.63
CA GLN A 578 -0.32 -5.07 -47.44
C GLN A 578 -1.76 -4.62 -47.71
N LEU A 579 -2.37 -5.08 -48.81
CA LEU A 579 -3.77 -4.79 -49.13
C LEU A 579 -4.73 -5.28 -48.03
N ALA A 580 -4.55 -6.51 -47.54
CA ALA A 580 -5.34 -7.05 -46.45
C ALA A 580 -5.21 -6.20 -45.16
N ASN A 581 -3.99 -5.76 -44.84
CA ASN A 581 -3.74 -4.85 -43.72
C ASN A 581 -4.43 -3.49 -43.91
N TYR A 582 -4.38 -2.91 -45.11
CA TYR A 582 -5.06 -1.64 -45.41
C TYR A 582 -6.58 -1.76 -45.25
N SER A 583 -7.17 -2.84 -45.76
CA SER A 583 -8.60 -3.12 -45.62
C SER A 583 -9.03 -3.27 -44.16
N MET A 584 -8.28 -4.06 -43.37
CA MET A 584 -8.56 -4.23 -41.94
C MET A 584 -8.40 -2.93 -41.15
N ARG A 585 -7.37 -2.13 -41.48
CA ARG A 585 -7.06 -0.86 -40.80
C ARG A 585 -8.14 0.19 -41.02
N GLN A 586 -8.77 0.23 -42.20
CA GLN A 586 -9.89 1.14 -42.48
C GLN A 586 -11.07 0.93 -41.51
N GLY A 587 -11.29 -0.32 -41.07
CA GLY A 587 -12.29 -0.65 -40.06
C GLY A 587 -12.04 -0.01 -38.69
N PHE A 588 -10.80 0.38 -38.37
CA PHE A 588 -10.44 1.02 -37.11
C PHE A 588 -10.69 2.52 -37.07
N TYR A 589 -11.14 3.13 -38.16
CA TYR A 589 -11.51 4.55 -38.20
C TYR A 589 -12.75 4.82 -37.35
N TYR A 590 -13.63 3.84 -37.23
CA TYR A 590 -14.76 3.87 -36.31
C TYR A 590 -14.40 3.11 -35.05
N VAL A 591 -14.34 3.83 -33.95
CA VAL A 591 -14.19 3.23 -32.63
C VAL A 591 -15.56 2.77 -32.18
N LEU A 592 -15.72 1.45 -32.02
CA LEU A 592 -16.98 0.83 -31.63
C LEU A 592 -16.98 0.46 -30.15
N ALA A 593 -18.16 0.49 -29.53
CA ALA A 593 -18.35 0.03 -28.16
C ALA A 593 -18.18 -1.50 -28.08
N PRO A 594 -17.31 -2.03 -27.20
CA PRO A 594 -17.09 -3.48 -27.09
C PRO A 594 -18.29 -4.21 -26.48
N GLN A 595 -19.09 -3.54 -25.65
CA GLN A 595 -20.22 -4.09 -24.93
C GLN A 595 -21.25 -3.00 -24.59
N ASP A 596 -22.41 -3.41 -24.09
CA ASP A 596 -23.48 -2.50 -23.66
C ASP A 596 -23.09 -1.77 -22.36
N GLY A 597 -23.33 -0.46 -22.27
CA GLY A 597 -23.02 0.31 -21.06
C GLY A 597 -23.19 1.82 -21.21
N TYR A 598 -22.97 2.54 -20.12
CA TYR A 598 -22.99 4.00 -20.07
C TYR A 598 -21.59 4.59 -20.25
N ILE A 599 -21.49 5.69 -20.98
CA ILE A 599 -20.24 6.44 -21.11
C ILE A 599 -20.03 7.30 -19.85
N ALA A 600 -19.04 6.96 -19.03
CA ALA A 600 -18.81 7.65 -17.76
C ALA A 600 -17.97 8.91 -17.89
N LYS A 601 -16.88 8.86 -18.67
CA LYS A 601 -15.98 10.00 -18.85
C LYS A 601 -15.28 9.90 -20.20
N THR A 602 -15.17 11.02 -20.88
CA THR A 602 -14.32 11.22 -22.05
C THR A 602 -12.96 11.77 -21.61
N ASN A 603 -11.88 11.13 -22.03
CA ASN A 603 -10.51 11.49 -21.63
C ASN A 603 -9.87 12.50 -22.58
N VAL A 604 -10.40 12.61 -23.80
CA VAL A 604 -9.97 13.51 -24.88
C VAL A 604 -10.95 14.67 -24.93
N GLN A 605 -10.46 15.92 -24.91
CA GLN A 605 -11.28 17.10 -24.58
C GLN A 605 -11.93 17.77 -25.79
N GLY A 606 -11.46 17.56 -27.03
CA GLY A 606 -12.01 18.27 -28.19
C GLY A 606 -11.88 17.58 -29.55
N ILE A 607 -12.82 17.89 -30.45
CA ILE A 607 -12.74 17.57 -31.89
C ILE A 607 -11.47 18.22 -32.46
N GLY A 608 -10.70 17.49 -33.26
CA GLY A 608 -9.43 17.94 -33.84
C GLY A 608 -8.18 17.58 -33.04
N GLU A 609 -8.33 17.02 -31.84
CA GLU A 609 -7.23 16.52 -31.01
C GLU A 609 -6.57 15.28 -31.61
N ILE A 610 -5.24 15.21 -31.52
CA ILE A 610 -4.44 14.10 -32.06
C ILE A 610 -4.21 13.06 -30.96
N VAL A 611 -4.67 11.84 -31.19
CA VAL A 611 -4.52 10.70 -30.30
C VAL A 611 -3.46 9.74 -30.81
N LYS A 612 -2.66 9.19 -29.90
CA LYS A 612 -1.71 8.12 -30.19
C LYS A 612 -2.41 6.76 -30.16
N GLU A 613 -1.79 5.77 -30.80
CA GLU A 613 -2.21 4.37 -30.67
C GLU A 613 -2.18 3.94 -29.19
N GLY A 614 -3.25 3.31 -28.72
CA GLY A 614 -3.46 2.94 -27.32
C GLY A 614 -3.93 4.08 -26.40
N ALA A 615 -4.10 5.30 -26.90
CA ALA A 615 -4.60 6.42 -26.10
C ALA A 615 -6.04 6.16 -25.64
N ALA A 616 -6.33 6.47 -24.37
CA ALA A 616 -7.65 6.35 -23.77
C ALA A 616 -8.61 7.41 -24.33
N LEU A 617 -9.72 6.98 -24.93
CA LEU A 617 -10.73 7.84 -25.54
C LEU A 617 -11.85 8.14 -24.54
N CYS A 618 -12.50 7.10 -24.01
CA CYS A 618 -13.55 7.22 -23.02
C CYS A 618 -13.66 5.95 -22.16
N ASN A 619 -14.40 6.05 -21.06
CA ASN A 619 -14.68 4.93 -20.17
C ASN A 619 -16.13 4.47 -20.34
N ILE A 620 -16.32 3.18 -20.58
CA ILE A 620 -17.65 2.54 -20.58
C ILE A 620 -17.88 1.79 -19.28
N VAL A 621 -19.04 2.01 -18.66
CA VAL A 621 -19.47 1.35 -17.44
C VAL A 621 -20.67 0.46 -17.77
N PRO A 622 -20.53 -0.87 -17.72
CA PRO A 622 -21.61 -1.79 -18.04
C PRO A 622 -22.80 -1.67 -17.08
N ASN A 623 -24.00 -1.87 -17.61
CA ASN A 623 -25.24 -1.83 -16.83
C ASN A 623 -25.55 -3.21 -16.22
N HIS A 624 -24.73 -3.67 -15.28
CA HIS A 624 -24.93 -4.94 -14.59
C HIS A 624 -24.98 -4.77 -13.06
N GLU A 625 -25.95 -5.42 -12.41
CA GLU A 625 -26.35 -5.19 -11.01
C GLU A 625 -25.51 -5.94 -9.94
N GLU A 626 -24.43 -6.64 -10.32
CA GLU A 626 -23.61 -7.39 -9.37
C GLU A 626 -22.58 -6.51 -8.65
N GLN A 627 -23.07 -5.77 -7.67
CA GLN A 627 -22.24 -4.99 -6.76
C GLN A 627 -21.49 -5.88 -5.77
N ALA A 628 -20.23 -5.54 -5.55
CA ALA A 628 -19.36 -6.14 -4.56
C ALA A 628 -18.59 -5.04 -3.83
N VAL A 629 -17.87 -5.40 -2.78
CA VAL A 629 -16.98 -4.46 -2.09
C VAL A 629 -15.60 -5.05 -2.00
N GLU A 630 -14.61 -4.24 -2.32
CA GLU A 630 -13.21 -4.54 -2.01
C GLU A 630 -12.85 -3.93 -0.66
N LEU A 631 -12.44 -4.76 0.28
CA LEU A 631 -11.93 -4.36 1.60
C LEU A 631 -10.43 -4.66 1.63
N TYR A 632 -9.64 -3.76 2.24
CA TYR A 632 -8.20 -3.92 2.35
C TYR A 632 -7.79 -4.32 3.77
N ILE A 633 -7.23 -5.51 3.90
CA ILE A 633 -6.89 -6.13 5.17
C ILE A 633 -5.37 -6.24 5.29
N ALA A 634 -4.84 -6.02 6.50
CA ALA A 634 -3.41 -6.10 6.75
C ALA A 634 -2.88 -7.54 6.53
N PRO A 635 -1.63 -7.72 6.10
CA PRO A 635 -1.01 -9.04 5.92
C PRO A 635 -1.14 -9.98 7.13
N VAL A 636 -1.08 -9.40 8.33
CA VAL A 636 -1.22 -10.14 9.58
C VAL A 636 -2.62 -10.76 9.71
N ASP A 637 -3.66 -10.07 9.25
CA ASP A 637 -5.05 -10.49 9.44
C ASP A 637 -5.61 -11.38 8.32
N LEU A 638 -4.90 -11.48 7.17
CA LEU A 638 -5.34 -12.29 6.02
C LEU A 638 -5.65 -13.76 6.36
N PRO A 639 -4.85 -14.47 7.18
CA PRO A 639 -5.11 -15.88 7.48
C PRO A 639 -6.43 -16.14 8.24
N LEU A 640 -7.06 -15.10 8.77
CA LEU A 640 -8.29 -15.17 9.55
C LEU A 640 -9.55 -15.04 8.71
N ILE A 641 -9.37 -14.68 7.45
CA ILE A 641 -10.45 -14.47 6.53
C ILE A 641 -10.76 -15.77 5.83
N GLN A 642 -11.98 -16.25 6.05
CA GLN A 642 -12.49 -17.43 5.36
C GLN A 642 -13.54 -17.03 4.34
N LYS A 643 -13.52 -17.73 3.20
CA LYS A 643 -14.60 -17.63 2.22
C LYS A 643 -15.91 -18.08 2.91
N GLY A 644 -16.95 -17.26 2.80
CA GLY A 644 -18.25 -17.46 3.44
C GLY A 644 -18.45 -16.73 4.78
N GLN A 645 -17.44 -16.01 5.28
CA GLN A 645 -17.56 -15.25 6.51
C GLN A 645 -18.39 -13.97 6.31
N LYS A 646 -19.30 -13.69 7.27
CA LYS A 646 -20.13 -12.48 7.27
C LYS A 646 -19.37 -11.28 7.84
N VAL A 647 -19.47 -10.15 7.17
CA VAL A 647 -18.92 -8.85 7.57
C VAL A 647 -20.03 -7.79 7.54
N GLN A 648 -19.95 -6.80 8.42
CA GLN A 648 -20.86 -5.65 8.40
C GLN A 648 -20.20 -4.50 7.65
N LEU A 649 -20.93 -3.86 6.75
CA LEU A 649 -20.48 -2.79 5.89
C LEU A 649 -21.21 -1.49 6.21
N GLN A 650 -20.49 -0.39 6.13
CA GLN A 650 -21.02 0.96 6.18
C GLN A 650 -20.56 1.70 4.90
N PHE A 651 -21.51 2.19 4.11
CA PHE A 651 -21.23 2.90 2.85
C PHE A 651 -21.14 4.42 3.07
N ASP A 652 -20.24 5.08 2.35
CA ASP A 652 -20.17 6.54 2.32
C ASP A 652 -21.47 7.15 1.77
N GLY A 653 -21.94 8.24 2.40
CA GLY A 653 -23.23 8.88 2.08
C GLY A 653 -24.45 8.27 2.77
N TRP A 654 -24.28 7.14 3.47
CA TRP A 654 -25.35 6.49 4.25
C TRP A 654 -24.93 6.42 5.74
N PRO A 655 -25.33 7.41 6.57
CA PRO A 655 -25.00 7.37 7.99
C PRO A 655 -25.68 6.17 8.65
N ALA A 656 -24.91 5.44 9.45
CA ALA A 656 -25.43 4.33 10.24
C ALA A 656 -25.92 4.84 11.60
N PHE A 657 -27.22 4.69 11.86
CA PHE A 657 -27.81 4.88 13.18
C PHE A 657 -28.12 3.51 13.76
N VAL A 658 -27.26 3.07 14.68
CA VAL A 658 -27.45 1.81 15.40
C VAL A 658 -28.33 2.09 16.62
N PHE A 659 -29.61 1.75 16.55
CA PHE A 659 -30.50 1.79 17.71
C PHE A 659 -30.31 0.52 18.56
N SER A 660 -29.58 0.67 19.66
CA SER A 660 -29.32 -0.42 20.61
C SER A 660 -30.59 -0.79 21.39
N GLY A 661 -31.01 -2.06 21.35
CA GLY A 661 -32.13 -2.59 22.14
C GLY A 661 -33.18 -3.39 21.35
N TRP A 662 -33.18 -3.32 20.01
CA TRP A 662 -34.10 -4.06 19.14
C TRP A 662 -33.31 -4.76 18.01
N PRO A 663 -33.14 -6.09 18.06
CA PRO A 663 -32.46 -6.83 16.99
C PRO A 663 -33.15 -6.60 15.65
N GLY A 664 -32.39 -6.15 14.63
CA GLY A 664 -32.89 -5.95 13.27
C GLY A 664 -33.29 -4.51 12.89
N VAL A 665 -33.09 -3.51 13.77
CA VAL A 665 -33.43 -2.10 13.51
C VAL A 665 -32.19 -1.19 13.46
N SER A 666 -31.07 -1.71 12.98
CA SER A 666 -29.88 -0.91 12.63
C SER A 666 -30.12 -0.28 11.25
N TYR A 667 -30.30 1.03 11.18
CA TYR A 667 -30.37 1.75 9.91
C TYR A 667 -28.94 2.07 9.46
N GLY A 668 -28.55 1.65 8.24
CA GLY A 668 -27.29 2.06 7.60
C GLY A 668 -26.06 1.15 7.76
N THR A 669 -26.18 -0.04 8.38
CA THR A 669 -25.17 -1.12 8.29
C THR A 669 -25.71 -2.30 7.49
N TYR A 670 -24.91 -2.82 6.56
CA TYR A 670 -25.32 -3.87 5.62
C TYR A 670 -24.44 -5.10 5.77
N THR A 671 -25.04 -6.28 5.81
CA THR A 671 -24.28 -7.53 5.89
C THR A 671 -23.78 -7.95 4.50
N ALA A 672 -22.51 -8.38 4.44
CA ALA A 672 -21.89 -8.95 3.26
C ALA A 672 -21.13 -10.23 3.59
N GLU A 673 -20.93 -11.09 2.60
CA GLU A 673 -20.20 -12.35 2.73
C GLU A 673 -18.94 -12.32 1.88
N ILE A 674 -17.82 -12.77 2.45
CA ILE A 674 -16.54 -12.81 1.76
C ILE A 674 -16.55 -13.92 0.69
N VAL A 675 -16.30 -13.55 -0.56
CA VAL A 675 -16.34 -14.45 -1.73
C VAL A 675 -14.95 -14.84 -2.21
N ALA A 676 -14.01 -13.91 -2.14
CA ALA A 676 -12.64 -14.09 -2.60
C ALA A 676 -11.68 -13.15 -1.87
N TYR A 677 -10.40 -13.49 -1.87
CA TYR A 677 -9.31 -12.61 -1.44
C TYR A 677 -8.12 -12.82 -2.38
N ASP A 678 -7.38 -11.75 -2.63
CA ASP A 678 -6.24 -11.76 -3.54
C ASP A 678 -5.05 -12.48 -2.89
N LYS A 679 -4.28 -13.20 -3.71
CA LYS A 679 -3.04 -13.87 -3.27
C LYS A 679 -1.81 -12.97 -3.39
N VAL A 680 -1.98 -11.76 -3.93
CA VAL A 680 -0.92 -10.79 -4.20
C VAL A 680 -1.21 -9.52 -3.41
N LEU A 681 -0.15 -8.87 -2.93
CA LEU A 681 -0.25 -7.58 -2.26
C LEU A 681 -0.76 -6.50 -3.24
N SER A 682 -1.67 -5.65 -2.77
CA SER A 682 -2.07 -4.44 -3.49
C SER A 682 -1.04 -3.31 -3.29
N ASP A 683 -1.09 -2.29 -4.14
CA ASP A 683 -0.17 -1.12 -4.11
C ASP A 683 -0.12 -0.40 -2.74
N ASN A 684 -1.16 -0.56 -1.92
CA ASN A 684 -1.28 0.02 -0.59
C ASN A 684 -0.66 -0.84 0.53
N GLY A 685 0.07 -1.91 0.22
CA GLY A 685 0.71 -2.76 1.22
C GLY A 685 -0.23 -3.78 1.89
N LYS A 686 -1.50 -3.85 1.47
CA LYS A 686 -2.56 -4.68 2.08
C LYS A 686 -3.08 -5.72 1.10
N PHE A 687 -3.77 -6.74 1.61
CA PHE A 687 -4.47 -7.72 0.79
C PHE A 687 -5.91 -7.30 0.55
N ARG A 688 -6.34 -7.44 -0.70
CA ARG A 688 -7.70 -7.10 -1.13
C ARG A 688 -8.63 -8.29 -0.93
N ILE A 689 -9.82 -8.02 -0.41
CA ILE A 689 -10.86 -9.01 -0.12
C ILE A 689 -12.16 -8.55 -0.76
N LEU A 690 -12.82 -9.45 -1.48
CA LEU A 690 -14.09 -9.21 -2.14
C LEU A 690 -15.23 -9.77 -1.31
N ALA A 691 -16.17 -8.91 -0.95
CA ALA A 691 -17.40 -9.27 -0.26
C ALA A 691 -18.63 -8.96 -1.13
N LYS A 692 -19.62 -9.85 -1.14
CA LYS A 692 -20.90 -9.68 -1.84
C LYS A 692 -22.05 -9.49 -0.86
N ASN A 693 -23.13 -8.91 -1.32
CA ASN A 693 -24.33 -8.79 -0.51
C ASN A 693 -24.91 -10.17 -0.13
N VAL A 694 -25.29 -10.34 1.13
CA VAL A 694 -26.07 -11.48 1.62
C VAL A 694 -27.21 -11.01 2.51
N GLY A 695 -28.44 -11.21 2.04
CA GLY A 695 -29.65 -10.84 2.76
C GLY A 695 -30.28 -9.54 2.23
N GLN A 696 -30.14 -8.45 2.98
CA GLN A 696 -30.80 -7.17 2.68
C GLN A 696 -30.16 -6.48 1.47
N LYS A 697 -30.96 -6.07 0.48
CA LYS A 697 -30.48 -5.33 -0.70
C LYS A 697 -29.72 -4.07 -0.24
N TRP A 698 -28.52 -3.87 -0.79
CA TRP A 698 -27.76 -2.63 -0.56
C TRP A 698 -28.52 -1.45 -1.21
N PRO A 699 -28.33 -0.21 -0.75
CA PRO A 699 -28.98 0.96 -1.32
C PRO A 699 -28.71 1.09 -2.83
N ASP A 700 -29.76 1.32 -3.61
CA ASP A 700 -29.67 1.41 -5.07
C ASP A 700 -28.80 2.59 -5.55
N ALA A 701 -28.57 3.60 -4.71
CA ALA A 701 -27.77 4.78 -5.05
C ALA A 701 -26.25 4.63 -4.84
N ILE A 702 -25.77 3.44 -4.47
CA ILE A 702 -24.34 3.19 -4.26
C ILE A 702 -23.66 3.03 -5.62
N GLN A 703 -22.70 3.91 -5.93
CA GLN A 703 -21.92 3.84 -7.17
C GLN A 703 -20.62 3.07 -6.97
N VAL A 704 -20.18 2.39 -8.04
CA VAL A 704 -18.85 1.77 -8.12
C VAL A 704 -17.78 2.83 -7.87
N GLY A 705 -16.86 2.57 -6.95
CA GLY A 705 -15.84 3.51 -6.50
C GLY A 705 -16.17 4.27 -5.21
N GLY A 706 -17.41 4.22 -4.72
CA GLY A 706 -17.80 4.78 -3.41
C GLY A 706 -17.05 4.12 -2.25
N GLY A 707 -16.75 4.88 -1.18
CA GLY A 707 -16.02 4.34 -0.02
C GLY A 707 -16.89 3.46 0.88
N VAL A 708 -16.26 2.45 1.48
CA VAL A 708 -16.91 1.51 2.41
C VAL A 708 -16.01 1.22 3.59
N LYS A 709 -16.60 1.15 4.78
CA LYS A 709 -15.95 0.61 5.98
C LYS A 709 -16.54 -0.74 6.33
N GLY A 710 -15.68 -1.74 6.50
CA GLY A 710 -16.03 -3.09 6.88
C GLY A 710 -15.62 -3.39 8.32
N PHE A 711 -16.53 -3.99 9.08
CA PHE A 711 -16.31 -4.48 10.43
C PHE A 711 -16.55 -5.99 10.45
N ALA A 712 -15.55 -6.76 10.86
CA ALA A 712 -15.64 -8.20 11.02
C ALA A 712 -15.46 -8.56 12.50
N LEU A 713 -16.46 -9.19 13.10
CA LEU A 713 -16.32 -9.82 14.42
C LEU A 713 -15.70 -11.21 14.22
N LEU A 714 -14.66 -11.49 14.99
CA LEU A 714 -13.94 -12.76 14.98
C LEU A 714 -14.37 -13.63 16.19
N LYS A 715 -13.53 -14.58 16.59
CA LYS A 715 -13.80 -15.49 17.70
C LYS A 715 -13.58 -14.83 19.06
N ASN A 716 -14.14 -15.47 20.09
CA ASN A 716 -13.87 -15.15 21.48
C ASN A 716 -12.55 -15.81 21.91
N VAL A 717 -11.57 -15.01 22.36
CA VAL A 717 -10.31 -15.48 22.96
C VAL A 717 -10.17 -14.94 24.39
N PRO A 718 -9.43 -15.60 25.28
CA PRO A 718 -9.12 -15.03 26.59
C PRO A 718 -8.40 -13.68 26.46
N LEU A 719 -8.70 -12.72 27.34
CA LEU A 719 -8.15 -11.37 27.29
C LEU A 719 -6.61 -11.34 27.46
N PHE A 720 -6.01 -12.29 28.18
CA PHE A 720 -4.55 -12.43 28.29
C PHE A 720 -3.91 -12.77 26.95
N TYR A 721 -4.58 -13.61 26.16
CA TYR A 721 -4.11 -14.01 24.86
C TYR A 721 -4.15 -12.82 23.90
N GLU A 722 -5.21 -12.02 23.97
CA GLU A 722 -5.36 -10.79 23.20
C GLU A 722 -4.25 -9.76 23.51
N LEU A 723 -3.95 -9.55 24.79
CA LEU A 723 -2.88 -8.66 25.23
C LEU A 723 -1.50 -9.19 24.82
N TRP A 724 -1.25 -10.48 25.00
CA TRP A 724 0.02 -11.10 24.62
C TRP A 724 0.25 -11.01 23.10
N ARG A 725 -0.76 -11.30 22.29
CA ARG A 725 -0.61 -11.27 20.82
C ARG A 725 -0.42 -9.85 20.29
N THR A 726 -1.13 -8.86 20.84
CA THR A 726 -1.02 -7.46 20.37
C THR A 726 0.36 -6.89 20.68
N VAL A 727 0.91 -7.20 21.87
CA VAL A 727 2.27 -6.79 22.25
C VAL A 727 3.34 -7.45 21.37
N ASN A 728 3.14 -8.72 20.98
CA ASN A 728 4.09 -9.45 20.15
C ASN A 728 3.81 -9.33 18.64
N GLY A 729 2.82 -8.53 18.23
CA GLY A 729 2.45 -8.35 16.82
C GLY A 729 1.90 -9.61 16.14
N PHE A 730 1.38 -10.58 16.90
CA PHE A 730 0.77 -11.78 16.36
C PHE A 730 -0.68 -11.54 15.90
N PRO A 731 -1.11 -12.21 14.82
CA PRO A 731 -2.49 -12.16 14.39
C PRO A 731 -3.45 -12.71 15.46
N PRO A 732 -4.73 -12.27 15.45
CA PRO A 732 -5.81 -12.98 16.15
C PRO A 732 -5.74 -14.48 15.79
N GLU A 733 -6.06 -15.44 16.68
CA GLU A 733 -5.58 -16.83 16.53
C GLU A 733 -5.80 -17.52 15.18
N PHE A 734 -4.70 -18.07 14.67
CA PHE A 734 -4.63 -19.03 13.58
C PHE A 734 -4.69 -20.46 14.13
N TYR A 735 -5.88 -21.05 14.18
CA TYR A 735 -6.03 -22.51 14.17
C TYR A 735 -7.21 -22.88 13.26
N ALA A 736 -6.85 -23.41 12.09
CA ALA A 736 -7.75 -24.08 11.18
C ALA A 736 -8.56 -25.11 11.98
N THR A 737 -9.88 -25.03 11.86
CA THR A 737 -10.76 -26.02 12.46
C THR A 737 -10.55 -27.29 11.66
N ASN A 738 -9.80 -28.26 12.20
CA ASN A 738 -9.81 -29.62 11.69
C ASN A 738 -11.23 -30.16 11.87
N THR A 739 -12.10 -29.93 10.89
CA THR A 739 -13.34 -30.69 10.71
C THR A 739 -12.94 -32.10 10.28
N ILE A 740 -12.54 -32.91 11.26
CA ILE A 740 -12.64 -34.36 11.12
C ILE A 740 -14.13 -34.65 11.03
N SER A 741 -14.59 -35.01 9.83
CA SER A 741 -15.89 -35.61 9.64
C SER A 741 -16.00 -36.83 10.57
N LYS A 742 -16.81 -36.74 11.63
CA LYS A 742 -17.36 -37.93 12.27
C LYS A 742 -18.32 -38.57 11.28
N LYS A 743 -17.75 -39.44 10.45
CA LYS A 743 -18.47 -40.35 9.57
C LYS A 743 -19.00 -41.49 10.44
N ASN A 744 -20.32 -41.59 10.50
CA ASN A 744 -21.14 -42.77 10.77
C ASN A 744 -20.64 -43.78 11.82
N GLU A 745 -21.18 -43.70 13.03
CA GLU A 745 -21.52 -44.90 13.80
C GLU A 745 -23.00 -44.79 14.21
N ASN A 746 -23.85 -45.44 13.41
CA ASN A 746 -25.15 -46.00 13.80
C ASN A 746 -25.67 -46.80 12.58
N ALA A 747 -25.11 -47.98 12.39
CA ALA A 747 -25.69 -49.07 11.61
C ALA A 747 -24.97 -50.39 11.93
N LYS A 748 -25.27 -50.95 13.11
CA LYS A 748 -25.62 -52.37 13.32
C LYS A 748 -25.93 -52.63 14.78
#